data_AF-A0A6P6W3X3-F1
#
_entry.id   AF-A0A6P6W3X3-F1
#
_cell.length_a   1.000
_cell.length_b   1.000
_cell.length_c   1.000
_cell.angle_alpha   90.00
_cell.angle_beta   90.00
_cell.angle_gamma   90.00
#
_symmetry.space_group_name_H-M   'P 1'
#
loop_
_entity.id
_entity.type
_entity.pdbx_description
1 polymer ?
#
loop_
_entity_poly.entity_id
_entity_poly.type
_entity_poly.pdbx_seq_one_letter_code
_entity_poly.pdbx_strand_id
1 'polypeptide(L)'
;MSSQIFNCLVHSVQTATEYLEKCLYTVRIGHNDFLNGYFPATELISRIYDEDESADRLIHRLSRGFHLNIWALIVLALPIWGAPQVPCYFSFGDSLVDNGNNNNLSTSAKVNYPPYGIDFPDGPTGRFTNGRTILDILGQLVGFENYIPPFAAATSQDIIKGVNYGSGAAGIRDETGRQLGDRISFNKQLLNHQKVVSNIASLLGSQAAANEYLGRCLYTVVIGSNDYINNYLMPQIYPTSKLYTPAQYAEVLVQQYSQQLMTLYNNGARKIALFGLGPIGCTPAEISIYRTTTCVDSVNAAVQLFNDKLKFLVDDFNRQLTDAKFIYINITSIQSGDPATIGLQILNQPCCKVSETGLCKPGVRPCTFRAIYLFWDSFHPTETVNVLTATRAYNGLLPTDAYPMDIRQLIIFFRLYNASIYISSGTPDRLLGIRRFCFIIFNPQTTLGAQQIPCFFSFGDSLVDNGNNNNLNTTSKANYRPYGIDFPDGPTGRFTNGRTIIDIVGILLGFNDFIPPFATASGQEIIKGINYGSGGAGIRDETGKHRGDNLSFNKQMLNHRTTISRIASLIGNETSARKHLNKCLYSVMIGSNDYINNYYLPQNYNSSSKYTPDQYAAALIQQYLHQLMTLYNYGARKLVLFGLGPLGCIPTEISMFPTPTCVDSINDAVQLFNDRLKQLVEDLNTKLSQAKLIYINVSSIQFGAPASIVHFASFQ
;
A
#
# COMPACT_ATOMS: atom_id res chain seq x y z
N MET A 1 -31.17 49.59 -16.26
CA MET A 1 -31.10 48.11 -16.18
C MET A 1 -30.08 47.57 -15.16
N SER A 2 -29.49 48.39 -14.27
CA SER A 2 -28.57 47.90 -13.22
C SER A 2 -29.09 48.02 -11.78
N SER A 3 -30.24 48.63 -11.53
CA SER A 3 -30.82 48.76 -10.16
C SER A 3 -31.86 47.69 -9.79
N GLN A 4 -32.49 47.01 -10.76
CA GLN A 4 -33.50 45.96 -10.48
C GLN A 4 -32.90 44.60 -10.13
N ILE A 5 -31.70 44.28 -10.61
CA ILE A 5 -31.01 43.01 -10.29
C ILE A 5 -30.44 43.04 -8.86
N PHE A 6 -29.96 44.19 -8.41
CA PHE A 6 -29.47 44.37 -7.04
C PHE A 6 -30.62 44.34 -6.03
N ASN A 7 -31.76 44.95 -6.34
CA ASN A 7 -32.95 44.90 -5.48
C ASN A 7 -33.59 43.50 -5.43
N CYS A 8 -33.54 42.70 -6.50
CA CYS A 8 -33.95 41.28 -6.45
C CYS A 8 -33.02 40.44 -5.56
N LEU A 9 -31.69 40.66 -5.62
CA LEU A 9 -30.75 39.94 -4.75
C LEU A 9 -30.93 40.32 -3.28
N VAL A 10 -31.07 41.60 -2.95
CA VAL A 10 -31.25 42.06 -1.56
C VAL A 10 -32.58 41.57 -0.97
N HIS A 11 -33.67 41.57 -1.75
CA HIS A 11 -34.97 41.08 -1.28
C HIS A 11 -35.00 39.56 -1.09
N SER A 12 -34.28 38.80 -1.94
CA SER A 12 -34.14 37.34 -1.84
C SER A 12 -33.28 36.88 -0.65
N VAL A 13 -32.30 37.70 -0.25
CA VAL A 13 -31.48 37.43 0.95
C VAL A 13 -32.27 37.75 2.22
N GLN A 14 -33.02 38.86 2.26
CA GLN A 14 -33.88 39.20 3.41
C GLN A 14 -34.95 38.13 3.68
N THR A 15 -35.65 37.64 2.66
CA THR A 15 -36.65 36.56 2.81
C THR A 15 -36.04 35.23 3.22
N ALA A 16 -34.81 34.92 2.79
CA ALA A 16 -34.10 33.70 3.20
C ALA A 16 -33.70 33.73 4.69
N THR A 17 -33.31 34.90 5.22
CA THR A 17 -33.00 35.08 6.65
C THR A 17 -34.24 34.99 7.54
N GLU A 18 -35.37 35.58 7.12
CA GLU A 18 -36.65 35.49 7.87
C GLU A 18 -37.21 34.05 7.89
N TYR A 19 -36.99 33.27 6.83
CA TYR A 19 -37.36 31.84 6.80
C TYR A 19 -36.43 30.98 7.65
N LEU A 20 -35.13 31.30 7.70
CA LEU A 20 -34.17 30.61 8.56
C LEU A 20 -34.45 30.86 10.05
N GLU A 21 -34.85 32.08 10.42
CA GLU A 21 -35.25 32.41 11.80
C GLU A 21 -36.55 31.71 12.21
N LYS A 22 -37.54 31.60 11.30
CA LYS A 22 -38.77 30.82 11.56
C LYS A 22 -38.48 29.32 11.66
N CYS A 23 -37.64 28.74 10.81
CA CYS A 23 -37.22 27.33 10.92
C CYS A 23 -36.43 27.06 12.21
N LEU A 24 -35.56 27.97 12.65
CA LEU A 24 -34.83 27.83 13.91
C LEU A 24 -35.74 27.98 15.13
N TYR A 25 -36.80 28.80 15.05
CA TYR A 25 -37.82 28.91 16.11
C TYR A 25 -38.67 27.63 16.23
N THR A 26 -39.08 27.03 15.10
CA THR A 26 -39.85 25.77 15.09
C THR A 26 -39.02 24.56 15.56
N VAL A 27 -37.73 24.50 15.21
CA VAL A 27 -36.81 23.46 15.69
C VAL A 27 -36.52 23.60 17.19
N ARG A 28 -36.52 24.83 17.73
CA ARG A 28 -36.33 25.08 19.17
C ARG A 28 -37.55 24.71 20.01
N ILE A 29 -38.75 24.79 19.45
CA ILE A 29 -39.99 24.29 20.08
C ILE A 29 -40.03 22.75 20.02
N GLY A 30 -39.70 22.15 18.87
CA GLY A 30 -39.66 20.69 18.71
C GLY A 30 -38.60 19.99 19.58
N HIS A 31 -37.49 20.66 19.91
CA HIS A 31 -36.45 20.10 20.77
C HIS A 31 -36.81 20.11 22.27
N ASN A 32 -37.72 21.00 22.71
CA ASN A 32 -38.22 21.00 24.09
C ASN A 32 -39.33 19.98 24.30
N ASP A 33 -40.14 19.69 23.28
CA ASP A 33 -41.24 18.73 23.37
C ASP A 33 -40.80 17.26 23.17
N PHE A 34 -39.64 17.03 22.54
CA PHE A 34 -39.06 15.68 22.39
C PHE A 34 -38.47 15.10 23.70
N LEU A 35 -38.23 15.94 24.73
CA LEU A 35 -37.68 15.51 26.02
C LEU A 35 -38.74 14.97 27.00
N ASN A 36 -40.04 15.12 26.73
CA ASN A 36 -41.13 14.71 27.61
C ASN A 36 -42.00 13.61 26.98
N GLY A 37 -41.35 12.60 26.40
CA GLY A 37 -41.96 11.62 25.51
C GLY A 37 -43.32 11.05 25.94
N TYR A 38 -44.30 11.11 25.04
CA TYR A 38 -45.48 10.24 24.97
C TYR A 38 -46.23 10.46 23.63
N PHE A 39 -46.69 9.35 23.03
CA PHE A 39 -47.72 9.15 21.97
C PHE A 39 -47.35 8.90 20.48
N PRO A 40 -48.13 8.01 19.79
CA PRO A 40 -47.81 7.36 18.52
C PRO A 40 -48.35 8.09 17.28
N ALA A 41 -47.68 7.84 16.16
CA ALA A 41 -47.89 8.47 14.87
C ALA A 41 -49.06 7.87 14.08
N THR A 42 -50.27 8.44 14.20
CA THR A 42 -51.33 8.23 13.19
C THR A 42 -52.22 9.45 12.91
N GLU A 43 -51.99 10.62 13.51
CA GLU A 43 -52.95 11.74 13.40
C GLU A 43 -52.38 13.07 12.84
N LEU A 44 -51.27 13.02 12.08
CA LEU A 44 -50.68 14.21 11.44
C LEU A 44 -50.80 14.24 9.91
N ILE A 45 -51.32 13.17 9.28
CA ILE A 45 -51.35 13.05 7.80
C ILE A 45 -52.66 13.61 7.21
N SER A 46 -53.72 13.82 8.00
CA SER A 46 -55.03 14.27 7.48
C SER A 46 -55.26 15.78 7.48
N ARG A 47 -54.24 16.62 7.78
CA ARG A 47 -54.38 18.09 7.79
C ARG A 47 -53.51 18.84 6.76
N ILE A 48 -52.86 18.12 5.84
CA ILE A 48 -52.01 18.72 4.80
C ILE A 48 -52.60 18.56 3.38
N TYR A 49 -53.70 17.82 3.23
CA TYR A 49 -54.42 17.67 1.96
C TYR A 49 -55.70 18.49 1.96
N ASP A 50 -55.57 19.81 1.83
CA ASP A 50 -56.56 20.62 1.11
C ASP A 50 -55.92 21.95 0.68
N GLU A 51 -56.20 22.31 -0.57
CA GLU A 51 -55.86 23.55 -1.28
C GLU A 51 -54.43 23.69 -1.89
N ASP A 52 -54.39 23.46 -3.21
CA ASP A 52 -53.87 24.36 -4.26
C ASP A 52 -53.06 23.61 -5.36
N GLU A 53 -53.74 23.39 -6.49
CA GLU A 53 -53.32 22.65 -7.68
C GLU A 53 -52.21 23.35 -8.50
N SER A 54 -51.59 24.38 -7.94
CA SER A 54 -50.47 25.13 -8.53
C SER A 54 -49.09 24.73 -7.95
N ALA A 55 -49.04 23.99 -6.84
CA ALA A 55 -47.79 23.56 -6.20
C ALA A 55 -47.14 22.30 -6.84
N ASP A 56 -47.93 21.42 -7.47
CA ASP A 56 -47.45 20.13 -7.97
C ASP A 56 -46.46 20.26 -9.14
N ARG A 57 -46.58 21.32 -9.96
CA ARG A 57 -45.63 21.57 -11.06
C ARG A 57 -44.30 22.17 -10.58
N LEU A 58 -44.26 22.78 -9.41
CA LEU A 58 -43.04 23.30 -8.79
C LEU A 58 -42.33 22.22 -7.95
N ILE A 59 -43.09 21.38 -7.25
CA ILE A 59 -42.59 20.24 -6.47
C ILE A 59 -41.96 19.17 -7.37
N HIS A 60 -42.50 18.94 -8.58
CA HIS A 60 -41.89 17.98 -9.53
C HIS A 60 -40.56 18.45 -10.14
N ARG A 61 -40.27 19.76 -10.14
CA ARG A 61 -38.97 20.31 -10.58
C ARG A 61 -37.95 20.41 -9.44
N LEU A 62 -38.41 20.57 -8.19
CA LEU A 62 -37.54 20.69 -7.02
C LEU A 62 -37.19 19.33 -6.38
N SER A 63 -38.01 18.28 -6.54
CA SER A 63 -37.73 16.94 -6.00
C SER A 63 -36.59 16.19 -6.70
N ARG A 64 -36.23 16.56 -7.94
CA ARG A 64 -35.10 15.95 -8.66
C ARG A 64 -33.72 16.45 -8.21
N GLY A 65 -33.63 17.61 -7.57
CA GLY A 65 -32.38 18.15 -7.02
C GLY A 65 -32.12 17.74 -5.57
N PHE A 66 -33.17 17.40 -4.81
CA PHE A 66 -33.07 17.21 -3.36
C PHE A 66 -32.69 15.78 -2.96
N HIS A 67 -33.16 14.75 -3.69
CA HIS A 67 -32.81 13.36 -3.39
C HIS A 67 -31.37 12.97 -3.77
N LEU A 68 -30.74 13.66 -4.74
CA LEU A 68 -29.33 13.43 -5.10
C LEU A 68 -28.34 14.02 -4.08
N ASN A 69 -28.73 15.09 -3.37
CA ASN A 69 -27.85 15.76 -2.42
C ASN A 69 -27.89 15.15 -1.00
N ILE A 70 -29.01 14.54 -0.60
CA ILE A 70 -29.11 13.87 0.71
C ILE A 70 -28.39 12.51 0.71
N TRP A 71 -28.41 11.76 -0.39
CA TRP A 71 -27.58 10.55 -0.54
C TRP A 71 -26.09 10.88 -0.61
N ALA A 72 -25.70 11.98 -1.26
CA ALA A 72 -24.32 12.45 -1.24
C ALA A 72 -23.84 12.86 0.17
N LEU A 73 -24.73 13.39 1.01
CA LEU A 73 -24.40 13.79 2.39
C LEU A 73 -24.38 12.60 3.38
N ILE A 74 -25.19 11.56 3.17
CA ILE A 74 -25.16 10.35 4.01
C ILE A 74 -23.93 9.48 3.69
N VAL A 75 -23.43 9.48 2.44
CA VAL A 75 -22.14 8.83 2.10
C VAL A 75 -20.93 9.58 2.67
N LEU A 76 -21.07 10.86 3.05
CA LEU A 76 -19.98 11.68 3.59
C LEU A 76 -19.88 11.69 5.12
N ALA A 77 -20.76 10.98 5.84
CA ALA A 77 -20.84 11.03 7.31
C ALA A 77 -20.71 9.66 8.02
N LEU A 78 -20.18 8.64 7.34
CA LEU A 78 -19.72 7.41 7.99
C LEU A 78 -18.19 7.36 7.93
N PRO A 79 -17.50 6.83 8.96
CA PRO A 79 -16.06 6.65 8.93
C PRO A 79 -15.74 5.60 7.86
N ILE A 80 -15.39 6.05 6.66
CA ILE A 80 -14.89 5.16 5.60
C ILE A 80 -13.46 4.78 6.00
N TRP A 81 -13.34 3.71 6.79
CA TRP A 81 -12.21 2.82 6.67
C TRP A 81 -12.24 2.34 5.22
N GLY A 82 -11.15 2.50 4.47
CA GLY A 82 -11.13 2.19 3.04
C GLY A 82 -11.52 0.73 2.80
N ALA A 83 -12.77 0.48 2.46
CA ALA A 83 -13.28 -0.88 2.27
C ALA A 83 -12.46 -1.60 1.19
N PRO A 84 -12.27 -2.93 1.30
CA PRO A 84 -11.62 -3.72 0.27
C PRO A 84 -12.15 -3.40 -1.13
N GLN A 85 -11.25 -3.31 -2.11
CA GLN A 85 -11.62 -2.93 -3.48
C GLN A 85 -12.49 -3.98 -4.19
N VAL A 86 -12.47 -5.22 -3.69
CA VAL A 86 -13.40 -6.30 -4.03
C VAL A 86 -13.99 -6.86 -2.73
N PRO A 87 -15.23 -7.37 -2.75
CA PRO A 87 -15.87 -7.90 -1.54
C PRO A 87 -15.19 -9.18 -1.01
N CYS A 88 -14.43 -9.87 -1.86
CA CYS A 88 -13.88 -11.19 -1.58
C CYS A 88 -12.65 -11.50 -2.43
N TYR A 89 -11.75 -12.33 -1.91
CA TYR A 89 -10.51 -12.73 -2.56
C TYR A 89 -10.21 -14.22 -2.37
N PHE A 90 -10.24 -14.99 -3.46
CA PHE A 90 -9.92 -16.41 -3.45
C PHE A 90 -8.61 -16.67 -4.15
N SER A 91 -7.78 -17.56 -3.59
CA SER A 91 -6.47 -17.86 -4.14
C SER A 91 -6.18 -19.34 -4.24
N PHE A 92 -5.49 -19.71 -5.32
CA PHE A 92 -5.12 -21.08 -5.65
C PHE A 92 -3.64 -21.14 -5.99
N GLY A 93 -3.01 -22.28 -5.74
CA GLY A 93 -1.61 -22.41 -6.12
C GLY A 93 -0.83 -23.51 -5.45
N ASP A 94 0.49 -23.35 -5.47
CA ASP A 94 1.42 -24.26 -4.81
C ASP A 94 2.04 -23.63 -3.54
N SER A 95 3.25 -24.05 -3.17
CA SER A 95 3.99 -23.53 -2.01
C SER A 95 4.27 -22.03 -2.07
N LEU A 96 4.29 -21.41 -3.26
CA LEU A 96 4.49 -19.96 -3.41
C LEU A 96 3.38 -19.14 -2.75
N VAL A 97 2.23 -19.76 -2.48
CA VAL A 97 1.06 -19.09 -1.92
C VAL A 97 0.42 -19.84 -0.75
N ASP A 98 0.93 -21.02 -0.37
CA ASP A 98 0.45 -21.75 0.80
C ASP A 98 0.69 -20.93 2.07
N ASN A 99 -0.33 -20.87 2.91
CA ASN A 99 -0.31 -20.18 4.20
C ASN A 99 -0.76 -21.07 5.38
N GLY A 100 -0.74 -22.40 5.18
CA GLY A 100 -0.98 -23.37 6.23
C GLY A 100 -1.80 -24.61 5.83
N ASN A 101 -2.16 -24.77 4.56
CA ASN A 101 -2.92 -25.94 4.11
C ASN A 101 -2.12 -27.24 4.23
N ASN A 102 -0.80 -27.18 4.14
CA ASN A 102 0.07 -28.35 4.29
C ASN A 102 0.35 -28.75 5.75
N ASN A 103 -0.03 -27.95 6.75
CA ASN A 103 0.40 -28.14 8.14
C ASN A 103 -0.03 -29.50 8.73
N ASN A 104 -1.21 -29.99 8.35
CA ASN A 104 -1.78 -31.24 8.86
C ASN A 104 -1.64 -32.43 7.88
N LEU A 105 -0.98 -32.24 6.75
CA LEU A 105 -0.77 -33.31 5.76
C LEU A 105 0.44 -34.18 6.10
N SER A 106 0.44 -35.46 5.71
CA SER A 106 1.60 -36.34 5.83
C SER A 106 2.53 -36.12 4.63
N THR A 107 3.40 -35.12 4.72
CA THR A 107 4.20 -34.64 3.58
C THR A 107 5.53 -34.05 4.02
N SER A 108 6.56 -34.18 3.19
CA SER A 108 7.84 -33.48 3.34
C SER A 108 7.77 -32.03 2.86
N ALA A 109 6.73 -31.65 2.10
CA ALA A 109 6.47 -30.27 1.69
C ALA A 109 5.69 -29.52 2.78
N LYS A 110 6.31 -29.34 3.95
CA LYS A 110 5.72 -28.69 5.12
C LYS A 110 6.73 -27.78 5.78
N VAL A 111 6.31 -26.58 6.19
CA VAL A 111 7.22 -25.53 6.69
C VAL A 111 6.64 -24.75 7.88
N ASN A 112 5.79 -25.36 8.68
CA ASN A 112 5.30 -24.79 9.95
C ASN A 112 6.31 -24.96 11.09
N TYR A 113 7.59 -24.64 10.81
CA TYR A 113 8.68 -24.66 11.78
C TYR A 113 9.73 -23.56 11.49
N PRO A 114 10.48 -23.08 12.49
CA PRO A 114 11.56 -22.12 12.28
C PRO A 114 12.68 -22.68 11.38
N PRO A 115 13.27 -21.88 10.47
CA PRO A 115 13.19 -20.42 10.44
C PRO A 115 12.08 -19.85 9.54
N TYR A 116 11.19 -20.66 8.97
CA TYR A 116 10.08 -20.11 8.16
C TYR A 116 9.19 -19.19 8.99
N GLY A 117 8.70 -18.12 8.37
CA GLY A 117 7.89 -17.12 9.07
C GLY A 117 8.62 -16.33 10.16
N ILE A 118 9.96 -16.36 10.22
CA ILE A 118 10.75 -15.56 11.19
C ILE A 118 10.46 -14.05 11.15
N ASP A 119 10.02 -13.55 10.00
CA ASP A 119 9.64 -12.14 9.77
C ASP A 119 8.12 -11.97 9.66
N PHE A 120 7.36 -13.07 9.76
CA PHE A 120 5.90 -13.03 9.80
C PHE A 120 5.43 -12.86 11.26
N PRO A 121 4.46 -11.97 11.57
CA PRO A 121 4.06 -11.68 12.95
C PRO A 121 3.62 -12.92 13.76
N ASP A 122 2.95 -13.87 13.10
CA ASP A 122 2.46 -15.11 13.74
C ASP A 122 3.49 -16.26 13.71
N GLY A 123 4.71 -15.98 13.25
CA GLY A 123 5.76 -16.98 13.13
C GLY A 123 5.51 -18.02 12.03
N PRO A 124 5.95 -19.29 12.22
CA PRO A 124 5.92 -20.33 11.20
C PRO A 124 4.51 -20.86 10.93
N THR A 125 3.76 -20.13 10.11
CA THR A 125 2.36 -20.45 9.75
C THR A 125 2.20 -21.52 8.66
N GLY A 126 3.29 -21.93 8.01
CA GLY A 126 3.25 -22.79 6.81
C GLY A 126 3.51 -22.04 5.51
N ARG A 127 3.86 -20.74 5.57
CA ARG A 127 4.35 -19.97 4.43
C ARG A 127 5.78 -20.35 4.08
N PHE A 128 6.04 -20.69 2.83
CA PHE A 128 7.35 -21.11 2.32
C PHE A 128 8.28 -19.92 2.09
N THR A 129 8.40 -19.02 3.07
CA THR A 129 9.26 -17.84 3.01
C THR A 129 9.59 -17.36 4.42
N ASN A 130 10.43 -16.34 4.55
CA ASN A 130 10.73 -15.71 5.84
C ASN A 130 9.56 -14.89 6.39
N GLY A 131 8.70 -14.32 5.55
CA GLY A 131 7.61 -13.43 5.96
C GLY A 131 6.30 -13.67 5.20
N ARG A 132 5.77 -12.62 4.57
CA ARG A 132 4.56 -12.68 3.72
C ARG A 132 4.81 -13.30 2.34
N THR A 133 3.80 -14.01 1.83
CA THR A 133 3.73 -14.46 0.43
C THR A 133 3.25 -13.33 -0.48
N ILE A 134 3.36 -13.52 -1.81
CA ILE A 134 2.82 -12.58 -2.80
C ILE A 134 1.32 -12.30 -2.54
N LEU A 135 0.55 -13.31 -2.13
CA LEU A 135 -0.90 -13.15 -1.99
C LEU A 135 -1.31 -12.44 -0.71
N ASP A 136 -0.52 -12.56 0.36
CA ASP A 136 -0.72 -11.78 1.58
C ASP A 136 -0.57 -10.28 1.28
N ILE A 137 0.46 -9.92 0.51
CA ILE A 137 0.77 -8.54 0.13
C ILE A 137 -0.27 -8.03 -0.86
N LEU A 138 -0.73 -8.86 -1.81
CA LEU A 138 -1.85 -8.50 -2.68
C LEU A 138 -3.15 -8.27 -1.90
N GLY A 139 -3.46 -9.11 -0.90
CA GLY A 139 -4.62 -8.90 -0.02
C GLY A 139 -4.58 -7.54 0.66
N GLN A 140 -3.40 -7.14 1.17
CA GLN A 140 -3.17 -5.83 1.76
C GLN A 140 -3.33 -4.69 0.74
N LEU A 141 -2.74 -4.80 -0.46
CA LEU A 141 -2.86 -3.81 -1.54
C LEU A 141 -4.30 -3.64 -2.03
N VAL A 142 -5.09 -4.72 -2.01
CA VAL A 142 -6.51 -4.72 -2.35
C VAL A 142 -7.37 -4.12 -1.23
N GLY A 143 -6.85 -4.03 0.00
CA GLY A 143 -7.48 -3.37 1.14
C GLY A 143 -8.15 -4.31 2.15
N PHE A 144 -7.80 -5.60 2.16
CA PHE A 144 -8.23 -6.51 3.22
C PHE A 144 -7.47 -6.22 4.52
N GLU A 145 -8.22 -6.07 5.61
CA GLU A 145 -7.66 -5.81 6.95
C GLU A 145 -6.90 -7.03 7.50
N ASN A 146 -7.44 -8.23 7.29
CA ASN A 146 -6.86 -9.49 7.71
C ASN A 146 -6.35 -10.29 6.52
N TYR A 147 -5.33 -11.12 6.74
CA TYR A 147 -4.87 -12.09 5.74
C TYR A 147 -5.97 -13.11 5.42
N ILE A 148 -6.05 -13.51 4.15
CA ILE A 148 -6.98 -14.55 3.70
C ILE A 148 -6.56 -15.88 4.33
N PRO A 149 -7.44 -16.60 5.05
CA PRO A 149 -7.05 -17.81 5.77
C PRO A 149 -6.86 -19.03 4.83
N PRO A 150 -6.05 -20.03 5.25
CA PRO A 150 -6.00 -21.32 4.55
C PRO A 150 -7.36 -22.02 4.63
N PHE A 151 -7.74 -22.75 3.58
CA PHE A 151 -8.94 -23.59 3.58
C PHE A 151 -9.01 -24.54 4.78
N ALA A 152 -7.86 -25.06 5.23
CA ALA A 152 -7.76 -25.95 6.38
C ALA A 152 -8.21 -25.31 7.72
N ALA A 153 -8.25 -23.98 7.83
CA ALA A 153 -8.63 -23.26 9.04
C ALA A 153 -9.78 -22.26 8.85
N ALA A 154 -10.34 -22.16 7.62
CA ALA A 154 -11.37 -21.17 7.30
C ALA A 154 -12.71 -21.48 8.00
N THR A 155 -13.31 -20.48 8.63
CA THR A 155 -14.65 -20.55 9.24
C THR A 155 -15.74 -20.11 8.27
N SER A 156 -17.01 -20.32 8.62
CA SER A 156 -18.16 -19.86 7.83
C SER A 156 -18.20 -18.33 7.63
N GLN A 157 -17.63 -17.55 8.55
CA GLN A 157 -17.50 -16.10 8.41
C GLN A 157 -16.34 -15.71 7.50
N ASP A 158 -15.29 -16.52 7.42
CA ASP A 158 -14.13 -16.25 6.58
C ASP A 158 -14.42 -16.50 5.11
N ILE A 159 -15.15 -17.59 4.81
CA ILE A 159 -15.40 -18.02 3.43
C ILE A 159 -16.09 -16.94 2.59
N ILE A 160 -16.88 -16.05 3.21
CA ILE A 160 -17.52 -14.95 2.49
C ILE A 160 -16.48 -13.92 2.03
N LYS A 161 -15.43 -13.66 2.82
CA LYS A 161 -14.36 -12.71 2.49
C LYS A 161 -13.27 -13.32 1.62
N GLY A 162 -13.10 -14.64 1.65
CA GLY A 162 -12.09 -15.30 0.82
C GLY A 162 -11.42 -16.49 1.51
N VAL A 163 -10.80 -17.34 0.70
CA VAL A 163 -10.06 -18.52 1.15
C VAL A 163 -8.84 -18.76 0.25
N ASN A 164 -7.74 -19.18 0.87
CA ASN A 164 -6.54 -19.65 0.20
C ASN A 164 -6.51 -21.18 0.13
N TYR A 165 -6.49 -21.72 -1.08
CA TYR A 165 -6.47 -23.15 -1.35
C TYR A 165 -5.07 -23.68 -1.71
N GLY A 166 -4.06 -22.81 -1.81
CA GLY A 166 -2.70 -23.19 -2.21
C GLY A 166 -2.07 -24.24 -1.31
N SER A 167 -1.28 -25.14 -1.89
CA SER A 167 -0.71 -26.28 -1.17
C SER A 167 0.69 -26.60 -1.67
N GLY A 168 1.66 -26.70 -0.75
CA GLY A 168 3.02 -27.12 -1.10
C GLY A 168 3.07 -28.43 -1.89
N ALA A 169 3.99 -28.49 -2.86
CA ALA A 169 4.15 -29.57 -3.85
C ALA A 169 2.99 -29.77 -4.84
N ALA A 170 1.92 -28.96 -4.79
CA ALA A 170 0.81 -29.08 -5.73
C ALA A 170 1.22 -28.68 -7.16
N GLY A 171 0.63 -29.37 -8.14
CA GLY A 171 0.69 -29.01 -9.55
C GLY A 171 -0.69 -28.98 -10.19
N ILE A 172 -0.69 -28.54 -11.45
CA ILE A 172 -1.83 -28.61 -12.38
C ILE A 172 -2.23 -30.07 -12.58
N ARG A 173 -1.24 -30.96 -12.74
CA ARG A 173 -1.47 -32.40 -12.88
C ARG A 173 -1.62 -33.05 -11.52
N ASP A 174 -2.55 -34.02 -11.43
CA ASP A 174 -2.86 -34.63 -10.15
C ASP A 174 -1.72 -35.45 -9.59
N GLU A 175 -0.89 -36.07 -10.42
CA GLU A 175 0.25 -36.90 -9.99
C GLU A 175 1.46 -36.09 -9.53
N THR A 176 1.57 -34.82 -9.92
CA THR A 176 2.70 -33.94 -9.60
C THR A 176 2.95 -33.88 -8.10
N GLY A 177 4.23 -33.94 -7.69
CA GLY A 177 4.64 -33.83 -6.30
C GLY A 177 4.30 -35.02 -5.40
N ARG A 178 3.72 -36.12 -5.92
CA ARG A 178 3.32 -37.29 -5.09
C ARG A 178 4.48 -37.95 -4.34
N GLN A 179 5.72 -37.81 -4.82
CA GLN A 179 6.92 -38.34 -4.16
C GLN A 179 7.22 -37.66 -2.83
N LEU A 180 6.67 -36.47 -2.60
CA LEU A 180 6.83 -35.70 -1.36
C LEU A 180 5.75 -36.05 -0.32
N GLY A 181 4.80 -36.94 -0.65
CA GLY A 181 3.69 -37.34 0.21
C GLY A 181 2.38 -36.64 -0.14
N ASP A 182 1.56 -36.36 0.87
CA ASP A 182 0.25 -35.74 0.69
C ASP A 182 0.34 -34.30 0.18
N ARG A 183 -0.59 -33.93 -0.69
CA ARG A 183 -0.73 -32.60 -1.29
C ARG A 183 -2.13 -32.40 -1.86
N ILE A 184 -2.58 -31.15 -1.88
CA ILE A 184 -3.86 -30.74 -2.46
C ILE A 184 -3.59 -30.26 -3.90
N SER A 185 -3.67 -31.18 -4.87
CA SER A 185 -3.52 -30.85 -6.31
C SER A 185 -4.56 -29.82 -6.76
N PHE A 186 -4.36 -29.18 -7.92
CA PHE A 186 -5.28 -28.13 -8.37
C PHE A 186 -6.74 -28.62 -8.49
N ASN A 187 -6.97 -29.86 -8.95
CA ASN A 187 -8.30 -30.46 -8.94
C ASN A 187 -8.90 -30.53 -7.52
N LYS A 188 -8.11 -30.94 -6.52
CA LYS A 188 -8.57 -30.96 -5.12
C LYS A 188 -8.82 -29.56 -4.57
N GLN A 189 -8.05 -28.55 -5.00
CA GLN A 189 -8.30 -27.15 -4.63
C GLN A 189 -9.63 -26.65 -5.22
N LEU A 190 -9.93 -27.00 -6.47
CA LEU A 190 -11.23 -26.69 -7.09
C LEU A 190 -12.39 -27.40 -6.39
N LEU A 191 -12.22 -28.66 -5.97
CA LEU A 191 -13.23 -29.37 -5.17
C LEU A 191 -13.46 -28.69 -3.81
N ASN A 192 -12.41 -28.21 -3.15
CA ASN A 192 -12.54 -27.45 -1.91
C ASN A 192 -13.26 -26.12 -2.15
N HIS A 193 -12.98 -25.45 -3.26
CA HIS A 193 -13.67 -24.23 -3.64
C HIS A 193 -15.17 -24.47 -3.92
N GLN A 194 -15.53 -25.55 -4.60
CA GLN A 194 -16.95 -25.92 -4.83
C GLN A 194 -17.73 -26.09 -3.52
N LYS A 195 -17.09 -26.65 -2.48
CA LYS A 195 -17.70 -26.72 -1.14
C LYS A 195 -17.92 -25.33 -0.55
N VAL A 196 -16.93 -24.44 -0.69
CA VAL A 196 -17.05 -23.04 -0.25
C VAL A 196 -18.15 -22.30 -1.01
N VAL A 197 -18.26 -22.47 -2.33
CA VAL A 197 -19.33 -21.90 -3.15
C VAL A 197 -20.70 -22.38 -2.67
N SER A 198 -20.86 -23.67 -2.37
CA SER A 198 -22.10 -24.24 -1.85
C SER A 198 -22.47 -23.65 -0.47
N ASN A 199 -21.47 -23.43 0.39
CA ASN A 199 -21.67 -22.80 1.69
C ASN A 199 -22.06 -21.32 1.54
N ILE A 200 -21.42 -20.59 0.62
CA ILE A 200 -21.79 -19.20 0.29
C ILE A 200 -23.22 -19.13 -0.24
N ALA A 201 -23.63 -20.07 -1.10
CA ALA A 201 -25.01 -20.17 -1.57
C ALA A 201 -26.00 -20.39 -0.44
N SER A 202 -25.63 -21.23 0.54
CA SER A 202 -26.45 -21.44 1.74
C SER A 202 -26.56 -20.18 2.60
N LEU A 203 -25.47 -19.42 2.75
CA LEU A 203 -25.44 -18.17 3.51
C LEU A 203 -26.21 -17.03 2.82
N LEU A 204 -26.16 -16.97 1.49
CA LEU A 204 -26.82 -15.94 0.68
C LEU A 204 -28.23 -16.34 0.22
N GLY A 205 -28.68 -17.53 0.58
CA GLY A 205 -30.04 -18.04 0.34
C GLY A 205 -30.30 -18.61 -1.07
N SER A 206 -29.36 -18.53 -2.01
CA SER A 206 -29.48 -19.18 -3.32
C SER A 206 -28.16 -19.28 -4.09
N GLN A 207 -28.10 -20.20 -5.05
CA GLN A 207 -26.97 -20.29 -5.99
C GLN A 207 -26.83 -19.05 -6.88
N ALA A 208 -27.95 -18.41 -7.25
CA ALA A 208 -27.95 -17.20 -8.06
C ALA A 208 -27.27 -16.04 -7.31
N ALA A 209 -27.64 -15.83 -6.04
CA ALA A 209 -27.02 -14.83 -5.18
C ALA A 209 -25.52 -15.12 -4.94
N ALA A 210 -25.15 -16.39 -4.78
CA ALA A 210 -23.75 -16.79 -4.71
C ALA A 210 -22.98 -16.42 -5.98
N ASN A 211 -23.50 -16.78 -7.15
CA ASN A 211 -22.82 -16.49 -8.42
C ASN A 211 -22.65 -14.97 -8.65
N GLU A 212 -23.68 -14.17 -8.32
CA GLU A 212 -23.59 -12.71 -8.39
C GLU A 212 -22.53 -12.14 -7.42
N TYR A 213 -22.48 -12.67 -6.20
CA TYR A 213 -21.47 -12.29 -5.22
C TYR A 213 -20.06 -12.68 -5.69
N LEU A 214 -19.88 -13.93 -6.11
CA LEU A 214 -18.61 -14.51 -6.54
C LEU A 214 -18.06 -13.82 -7.79
N GLY A 215 -18.93 -13.37 -8.70
CA GLY A 215 -18.53 -12.60 -9.88
C GLY A 215 -17.90 -11.23 -9.54
N ARG A 216 -18.05 -10.75 -8.30
CA ARG A 216 -17.40 -9.52 -7.84
C ARG A 216 -16.04 -9.77 -7.18
N CYS A 217 -15.73 -11.00 -6.78
CA CYS A 217 -14.47 -11.35 -6.12
C CYS A 217 -13.27 -11.29 -7.07
N LEU A 218 -12.07 -11.16 -6.49
CA LEU A 218 -10.80 -11.41 -7.18
C LEU A 218 -10.40 -12.89 -7.02
N TYR A 219 -9.85 -13.47 -8.09
CA TYR A 219 -9.27 -14.80 -8.09
C TYR A 219 -7.82 -14.73 -8.57
N THR A 220 -6.89 -15.34 -7.83
CA THR A 220 -5.49 -15.48 -8.25
C THR A 220 -5.10 -16.95 -8.30
N VAL A 221 -4.31 -17.32 -9.32
CA VAL A 221 -3.80 -18.69 -9.48
C VAL A 221 -2.30 -18.66 -9.73
N VAL A 222 -1.52 -19.26 -8.83
CA VAL A 222 -0.06 -19.35 -8.86
C VAL A 222 0.36 -20.81 -8.81
N ILE A 223 0.39 -21.48 -9.96
CA ILE A 223 0.61 -22.93 -10.04
C ILE A 223 1.32 -23.32 -11.34
N GLY A 224 2.08 -24.41 -11.29
CA GLY A 224 2.72 -25.01 -12.45
C GLY A 224 4.22 -25.29 -12.27
N SER A 225 4.86 -24.63 -11.30
CA SER A 225 6.31 -24.81 -11.05
C SER A 225 6.64 -26.27 -10.74
N ASN A 226 5.84 -26.90 -9.88
CA ASN A 226 6.00 -28.31 -9.50
C ASN A 226 5.77 -29.27 -10.68
N ASP A 227 4.96 -28.92 -11.68
CA ASP A 227 4.77 -29.76 -12.86
C ASP A 227 6.08 -29.88 -13.68
N TYR A 228 7.04 -28.99 -13.45
CA TYR A 228 8.41 -29.11 -13.95
C TYR A 228 9.33 -29.77 -12.91
N ILE A 229 9.60 -29.10 -11.78
CA ILE A 229 10.64 -29.54 -10.82
C ILE A 229 10.30 -30.81 -10.06
N ASN A 230 9.00 -31.08 -9.86
CA ASN A 230 8.49 -32.21 -9.09
C ASN A 230 7.68 -33.17 -9.99
N ASN A 231 7.95 -33.16 -11.30
CA ASN A 231 7.37 -34.07 -12.29
C ASN A 231 8.25 -34.20 -13.55
N TYR A 232 8.14 -33.27 -14.52
CA TYR A 232 8.76 -33.40 -15.84
C TYR A 232 10.29 -33.58 -15.79
N LEU A 233 10.97 -32.83 -14.92
CA LEU A 233 12.43 -32.85 -14.75
C LEU A 233 12.90 -33.99 -13.81
N MET A 234 12.02 -34.90 -13.40
CA MET A 234 12.35 -36.05 -12.54
C MET A 234 12.12 -37.40 -13.24
N PRO A 235 12.90 -37.73 -14.30
CA PRO A 235 12.68 -38.93 -15.14
C PRO A 235 12.88 -40.27 -14.41
N GLN A 236 13.45 -40.25 -13.20
CA GLN A 236 13.61 -41.43 -12.33
C GLN A 236 12.34 -41.78 -11.56
N ILE A 237 11.42 -40.81 -11.37
CA ILE A 237 10.19 -40.98 -10.61
C ILE A 237 8.96 -40.90 -11.53
N TYR A 238 9.04 -40.08 -12.57
CA TYR A 238 7.94 -39.82 -13.50
C TYR A 238 8.33 -40.16 -14.95
N PRO A 239 7.43 -40.75 -15.74
CA PRO A 239 7.70 -41.04 -17.15
C PRO A 239 7.54 -39.82 -18.05
N THR A 240 7.11 -38.67 -17.53
CA THR A 240 6.61 -37.53 -18.28
C THR A 240 7.56 -37.01 -19.35
N SER A 241 8.86 -36.80 -19.03
CA SER A 241 9.87 -36.38 -20.01
C SER A 241 10.30 -37.48 -21.00
N LYS A 242 9.93 -38.74 -20.75
CA LYS A 242 10.06 -39.84 -21.73
C LYS A 242 8.86 -39.89 -22.68
N LEU A 243 7.71 -39.35 -22.27
CA LEU A 243 6.47 -39.33 -23.04
C LEU A 243 6.32 -38.07 -23.88
N TYR A 244 6.85 -36.94 -23.40
CA TYR A 244 6.68 -35.63 -24.03
C TYR A 244 8.00 -34.91 -24.17
N THR A 245 8.21 -34.26 -25.31
CA THR A 245 9.18 -33.17 -25.45
C THR A 245 8.72 -31.92 -24.66
N PRO A 246 9.58 -30.92 -24.40
CA PRO A 246 9.19 -29.74 -23.63
C PRO A 246 7.98 -28.99 -24.22
N ALA A 247 7.93 -28.84 -25.55
CA ALA A 247 6.82 -28.20 -26.25
C ALA A 247 5.51 -29.00 -26.15
N GLN A 248 5.59 -30.33 -26.29
CA GLN A 248 4.42 -31.21 -26.11
C GLN A 248 3.92 -31.21 -24.67
N TYR A 249 4.85 -31.15 -23.70
CA TYR A 249 4.46 -31.10 -22.29
C TYR A 249 3.75 -29.78 -21.95
N ALA A 250 4.30 -28.65 -22.38
CA ALA A 250 3.66 -27.35 -22.21
C ALA A 250 2.25 -27.31 -22.84
N GLU A 251 2.06 -27.97 -23.99
CA GLU A 251 0.75 -28.12 -24.63
C GLU A 251 -0.24 -28.92 -23.77
N VAL A 252 0.09 -30.16 -23.38
CA VAL A 252 -0.84 -30.98 -22.59
C VAL A 252 -1.10 -30.39 -21.19
N LEU A 253 -0.12 -29.68 -20.63
CA LEU A 253 -0.26 -28.99 -19.35
C LEU A 253 -1.23 -27.81 -19.44
N VAL A 254 -1.12 -26.97 -20.47
CA VAL A 254 -2.03 -25.83 -20.66
C VAL A 254 -3.45 -26.30 -21.02
N GLN A 255 -3.60 -27.42 -21.74
CA GLN A 255 -4.90 -28.02 -22.06
C GLN A 255 -5.63 -28.48 -20.80
N GLN A 256 -4.93 -29.17 -19.89
CA GLN A 256 -5.49 -29.54 -18.60
C GLN A 256 -5.82 -28.31 -17.76
N TYR A 257 -4.92 -27.33 -17.73
CA TYR A 257 -5.13 -26.10 -16.96
C TYR A 257 -6.34 -25.30 -17.47
N SER A 258 -6.56 -25.27 -18.79
CA SER A 258 -7.75 -24.67 -19.41
C SER A 258 -9.06 -25.27 -18.88
N GLN A 259 -9.16 -26.60 -18.80
CA GLN A 259 -10.35 -27.28 -18.26
C GLN A 259 -10.59 -26.93 -16.78
N GLN A 260 -9.52 -26.84 -16.01
CA GLN A 260 -9.57 -26.49 -14.59
C GLN A 260 -9.96 -25.02 -14.38
N LEU A 261 -9.46 -24.10 -15.20
CA LEU A 261 -9.85 -22.70 -15.19
C LEU A 261 -11.31 -22.49 -15.64
N MET A 262 -11.80 -23.29 -16.59
CA MET A 262 -13.23 -23.32 -16.92
C MET A 262 -14.09 -23.80 -15.76
N THR A 263 -13.60 -24.76 -14.97
CA THR A 263 -14.28 -25.17 -13.73
C THR A 263 -14.38 -24.00 -12.75
N LEU A 264 -13.30 -23.22 -12.58
CA LEU A 264 -13.31 -22.03 -11.74
C LEU A 264 -14.30 -20.96 -12.24
N TYR A 265 -14.34 -20.70 -13.56
CA TYR A 265 -15.32 -19.81 -14.18
C TYR A 265 -16.76 -20.29 -13.96
N ASN A 266 -17.02 -21.58 -14.16
CA ASN A 266 -18.34 -22.19 -13.96
C ASN A 266 -18.80 -22.12 -12.50
N ASN A 267 -17.86 -22.01 -11.55
CA ASN A 267 -18.12 -21.79 -10.13
C ASN A 267 -18.25 -20.30 -9.74
N GLY A 268 -18.40 -19.40 -10.72
CA GLY A 268 -18.73 -17.99 -10.48
C GLY A 268 -17.56 -17.00 -10.56
N ALA A 269 -16.33 -17.46 -10.85
CA ALA A 269 -15.20 -16.55 -11.00
C ALA A 269 -15.33 -15.68 -12.25
N ARG A 270 -15.07 -14.37 -12.13
CA ARG A 270 -15.11 -13.40 -13.25
C ARG A 270 -13.90 -12.48 -13.36
N LYS A 271 -13.10 -12.32 -12.30
CA LYS A 271 -11.84 -11.55 -12.31
C LYS A 271 -10.70 -12.47 -11.93
N ILE A 272 -9.99 -12.97 -12.93
CA ILE A 272 -8.99 -14.04 -12.73
C ILE A 272 -7.62 -13.55 -13.17
N ALA A 273 -6.65 -13.56 -12.24
CA ALA A 273 -5.25 -13.28 -12.52
C ALA A 273 -4.43 -14.57 -12.46
N LEU A 274 -3.86 -14.95 -13.59
CA LEU A 274 -3.04 -16.14 -13.78
C LEU A 274 -1.56 -15.73 -13.74
N PHE A 275 -0.84 -16.25 -12.76
CA PHE A 275 0.59 -15.95 -12.63
C PHE A 275 1.37 -16.92 -13.51
N GLY A 276 2.17 -16.37 -14.42
CA GLY A 276 3.18 -17.12 -15.14
C GLY A 276 4.25 -17.66 -14.21
N LEU A 277 4.97 -18.67 -14.69
CA LEU A 277 6.07 -19.27 -13.97
C LEU A 277 7.29 -18.34 -14.00
N GLY A 278 8.00 -18.27 -12.87
CA GLY A 278 9.30 -17.61 -12.79
C GLY A 278 10.41 -18.42 -13.46
N PRO A 279 11.66 -17.91 -13.49
CA PRO A 279 12.79 -18.59 -14.09
C PRO A 279 13.28 -19.73 -13.18
N ILE A 280 12.60 -20.88 -13.25
CA ILE A 280 12.86 -22.07 -12.39
C ILE A 280 14.31 -22.55 -12.46
N GLY A 281 14.94 -22.47 -13.64
CA GLY A 281 16.35 -22.84 -13.82
C GLY A 281 17.34 -21.96 -13.06
N CYS A 282 16.88 -20.82 -12.54
CA CYS A 282 17.67 -19.95 -11.66
C CYS A 282 17.54 -20.28 -10.17
N THR A 283 16.68 -21.25 -9.80
CA THR A 283 16.56 -21.66 -8.39
C THR A 283 17.85 -22.33 -7.90
N PRO A 284 18.25 -22.15 -6.63
CA PRO A 284 19.46 -22.80 -6.11
C PRO A 284 19.43 -24.33 -6.23
N ALA A 285 18.25 -24.95 -6.14
CA ALA A 285 18.09 -26.38 -6.36
C ALA A 285 18.49 -26.81 -7.79
N GLU A 286 17.95 -26.16 -8.82
CA GLU A 286 18.25 -26.51 -10.21
C GLU A 286 19.72 -26.24 -10.55
N ILE A 287 20.27 -25.11 -10.09
CA ILE A 287 21.70 -24.80 -10.23
C ILE A 287 22.57 -25.91 -9.61
N SER A 288 22.17 -26.40 -8.43
CA SER A 288 22.87 -27.50 -7.74
C SER A 288 22.74 -28.84 -8.46
N ILE A 289 21.53 -29.21 -8.89
CA ILE A 289 21.24 -30.48 -9.59
C ILE A 289 22.03 -30.57 -10.90
N TYR A 290 22.05 -29.48 -11.66
CA TYR A 290 22.77 -29.40 -12.94
C TYR A 290 24.27 -29.07 -12.76
N ARG A 291 24.73 -28.85 -11.54
CA ARG A 291 26.12 -28.54 -11.18
C ARG A 291 26.67 -27.33 -11.94
N THR A 292 25.85 -26.29 -12.09
CA THR A 292 26.21 -25.01 -12.72
C THR A 292 26.46 -23.92 -11.68
N THR A 293 26.93 -22.76 -12.10
CA THR A 293 27.02 -21.54 -11.27
C THR A 293 26.01 -20.46 -11.67
N THR A 294 25.45 -20.60 -12.87
CA THR A 294 24.44 -19.73 -13.48
C THR A 294 23.13 -20.49 -13.68
N CYS A 295 22.07 -19.76 -14.05
CA CYS A 295 20.79 -20.37 -14.39
C CYS A 295 20.91 -21.46 -15.46
N VAL A 296 20.04 -22.46 -15.38
CA VAL A 296 19.93 -23.55 -16.34
C VAL A 296 19.01 -23.13 -17.49
N ASP A 297 19.59 -22.63 -18.58
CA ASP A 297 18.84 -22.05 -19.70
C ASP A 297 17.85 -23.02 -20.34
N SER A 298 18.18 -24.32 -20.43
CA SER A 298 17.27 -25.32 -20.98
C SER A 298 16.00 -25.51 -20.13
N VAL A 299 16.10 -25.35 -18.81
CA VAL A 299 14.94 -25.41 -17.90
C VAL A 299 14.09 -24.16 -18.09
N ASN A 300 14.71 -22.98 -18.11
CA ASN A 300 14.00 -21.73 -18.34
C ASN A 300 13.31 -21.69 -19.72
N ALA A 301 13.97 -22.20 -20.77
CA ALA A 301 13.39 -22.31 -22.09
C ALA A 301 12.17 -23.25 -22.11
N ALA A 302 12.23 -24.40 -21.43
CA ALA A 302 11.09 -25.31 -21.32
C ALA A 302 9.89 -24.66 -20.60
N VAL A 303 10.15 -23.93 -19.52
CA VAL A 303 9.14 -23.20 -18.74
C VAL A 303 8.51 -22.07 -19.55
N GLN A 304 9.31 -21.35 -20.34
CA GLN A 304 8.83 -20.24 -21.17
C GLN A 304 7.78 -20.69 -22.18
N LEU A 305 7.90 -21.91 -22.73
CA LEU A 305 6.90 -22.48 -23.65
C LEU A 305 5.50 -22.55 -23.00
N PHE A 306 5.42 -22.84 -21.71
CA PHE A 306 4.15 -22.83 -20.98
C PHE A 306 3.65 -21.41 -20.73
N ASN A 307 4.52 -20.49 -20.35
CA ASN A 307 4.15 -19.07 -20.16
C ASN A 307 3.58 -18.45 -21.44
N ASP A 308 4.20 -18.72 -22.59
CA ASP A 308 3.73 -18.23 -23.89
C ASP A 308 2.32 -18.79 -24.21
N LYS A 309 2.11 -20.10 -23.99
CA LYS A 309 0.81 -20.74 -24.16
C LYS A 309 -0.25 -20.25 -23.18
N LEU A 310 0.13 -19.97 -21.92
CA LEU A 310 -0.78 -19.43 -20.91
C LEU A 310 -1.28 -18.04 -21.31
N LYS A 311 -0.41 -17.20 -21.89
CA LYS A 311 -0.82 -15.90 -22.44
C LYS A 311 -1.83 -16.05 -23.58
N PHE A 312 -1.63 -17.00 -24.50
CA PHE A 312 -2.62 -17.29 -25.55
C PHE A 312 -3.96 -17.79 -24.98
N LEU A 313 -3.92 -18.62 -23.93
CA LEU A 313 -5.13 -19.09 -23.26
C LEU A 313 -5.92 -17.94 -22.63
N VAL A 314 -5.25 -16.90 -22.11
CA VAL A 314 -5.90 -15.67 -21.64
C VAL A 314 -6.68 -14.98 -22.77
N ASP A 315 -6.11 -14.91 -23.98
CA ASP A 315 -6.81 -14.35 -25.14
C ASP A 315 -8.03 -15.19 -25.54
N ASP A 316 -7.89 -16.51 -25.56
CA ASP A 316 -8.99 -17.42 -25.86
C ASP A 316 -10.16 -17.25 -24.88
N PHE A 317 -9.89 -17.24 -23.57
CA PHE A 317 -10.93 -17.01 -22.58
C PHE A 317 -11.54 -15.63 -22.69
N ASN A 318 -10.75 -14.58 -22.89
CA ASN A 318 -11.28 -13.22 -23.02
C ASN A 318 -12.12 -13.01 -24.29
N ARG A 319 -11.91 -13.82 -25.34
CA ARG A 319 -12.76 -13.86 -26.53
C ARG A 319 -14.05 -14.65 -26.30
N GLN A 320 -13.97 -15.80 -25.63
CA GLN A 320 -15.10 -16.73 -25.47
C GLN A 320 -16.03 -16.34 -24.31
N LEU A 321 -15.49 -15.78 -23.22
CA LEU A 321 -16.19 -15.52 -21.97
C LEU A 321 -16.35 -14.01 -21.77
N THR A 322 -17.41 -13.46 -22.35
CA THR A 322 -17.62 -12.00 -22.40
C THR A 322 -17.93 -11.37 -21.04
N ASP A 323 -18.43 -12.17 -20.09
CA ASP A 323 -18.75 -11.75 -18.72
C ASP A 323 -17.58 -11.89 -17.75
N ALA A 324 -16.45 -12.47 -18.16
CA ALA A 324 -15.23 -12.61 -17.36
C ALA A 324 -14.04 -11.85 -17.97
N LYS A 325 -13.03 -11.60 -17.14
CA LYS A 325 -11.71 -11.18 -17.57
C LYS A 325 -10.62 -12.01 -16.90
N PHE A 326 -9.76 -12.53 -17.76
CA PHE A 326 -8.52 -13.20 -17.42
C PHE A 326 -7.35 -12.27 -17.73
N ILE A 327 -6.37 -12.25 -16.84
CA ILE A 327 -5.10 -11.56 -17.07
C ILE A 327 -3.94 -12.52 -16.77
N TYR A 328 -2.83 -12.31 -17.45
CA TYR A 328 -1.55 -12.96 -17.26
C TYR A 328 -0.61 -12.01 -16.50
N ILE A 329 -0.03 -12.48 -15.39
CA ILE A 329 1.01 -11.77 -14.64
C ILE A 329 2.36 -12.41 -14.99
N ASN A 330 3.27 -11.61 -15.53
CA ASN A 330 4.53 -12.07 -16.08
C ASN A 330 5.65 -12.06 -15.02
N ILE A 331 5.71 -13.10 -14.21
CA ILE A 331 6.70 -13.22 -13.12
C ILE A 331 8.13 -13.19 -13.65
N THR A 332 8.37 -13.81 -14.82
CA THR A 332 9.69 -13.77 -15.47
C THR A 332 10.13 -12.34 -15.80
N SER A 333 9.25 -11.51 -16.36
CA SER A 333 9.55 -10.08 -16.62
C SER A 333 9.70 -9.26 -15.34
N ILE A 334 8.85 -9.52 -14.34
CA ILE A 334 8.89 -8.80 -13.06
C ILE A 334 10.24 -9.02 -12.37
N GLN A 335 10.80 -10.23 -12.50
CA GLN A 335 12.05 -10.63 -11.86
C GLN A 335 13.31 -10.43 -12.74
N SER A 336 13.16 -10.00 -14.01
CA SER A 336 14.30 -9.80 -14.93
C SER A 336 14.95 -8.41 -14.85
N GLY A 337 14.45 -7.52 -13.99
CA GLY A 337 15.07 -6.20 -13.76
C GLY A 337 16.41 -6.31 -13.02
N ASP A 338 17.20 -5.24 -13.01
CA ASP A 338 18.48 -5.21 -12.28
C ASP A 338 18.23 -5.42 -10.77
N PRO A 339 18.65 -6.56 -10.19
CA PRO A 339 18.40 -6.87 -8.78
C PRO A 339 19.04 -5.86 -7.82
N ALA A 340 20.10 -5.17 -8.25
CA ALA A 340 20.75 -4.13 -7.44
C ALA A 340 19.85 -2.92 -7.20
N THR A 341 18.94 -2.59 -8.13
CA THR A 341 18.01 -1.45 -8.00
C THR A 341 17.03 -1.58 -6.84
N ILE A 342 16.87 -2.81 -6.32
CA ILE A 342 16.02 -3.13 -5.17
C ILE A 342 16.82 -3.72 -4.00
N GLY A 343 18.15 -3.58 -4.03
CA GLY A 343 19.05 -3.99 -2.95
C GLY A 343 19.34 -5.49 -2.86
N LEU A 344 18.95 -6.30 -3.85
CA LEU A 344 19.32 -7.71 -3.90
C LEU A 344 20.78 -7.86 -4.35
N GLN A 345 21.54 -8.68 -3.64
CA GLN A 345 22.96 -8.95 -3.90
C GLN A 345 23.22 -10.44 -4.10
N ILE A 346 22.50 -11.30 -3.39
CA ILE A 346 22.69 -12.75 -3.43
C ILE A 346 21.51 -13.39 -4.18
N LEU A 347 21.77 -13.80 -5.41
CA LEU A 347 20.72 -14.17 -6.38
C LEU A 347 20.59 -15.67 -6.61
N ASN A 348 21.60 -16.45 -6.26
CA ASN A 348 21.70 -17.88 -6.59
C ASN A 348 21.97 -18.78 -5.37
N GLN A 349 21.87 -18.24 -4.15
CA GLN A 349 22.07 -18.99 -2.92
C GLN A 349 20.89 -18.80 -1.98
N PRO A 350 20.51 -19.84 -1.21
CA PRO A 350 19.49 -19.72 -0.18
C PRO A 350 20.02 -18.92 1.00
N CYS A 351 19.16 -18.12 1.63
CA CYS A 351 19.48 -17.45 2.88
C CYS A 351 19.60 -18.42 4.06
N CYS A 352 18.87 -19.54 4.06
CA CYS A 352 18.97 -20.55 5.12
C CYS A 352 19.86 -21.74 4.72
N LYS A 353 20.37 -22.48 5.72
CA LYS A 353 20.98 -23.79 5.47
C LYS A 353 19.88 -24.79 5.13
N VAL A 354 19.98 -25.40 3.95
CA VAL A 354 18.98 -26.34 3.44
C VAL A 354 19.30 -27.79 3.79
N SER A 355 18.25 -28.62 3.87
CA SER A 355 18.33 -30.07 4.02
C SER A 355 18.35 -30.77 2.65
N GLU A 356 18.33 -32.11 2.61
CA GLU A 356 18.26 -32.88 1.37
C GLU A 356 16.98 -32.60 0.56
N THR A 357 15.91 -32.12 1.20
CA THR A 357 14.69 -31.71 0.51
C THR A 357 14.80 -30.34 -0.15
N GLY A 358 15.91 -29.61 0.05
CA GLY A 358 16.09 -28.21 -0.37
C GLY A 358 15.35 -27.19 0.50
N LEU A 359 14.57 -27.63 1.49
CA LEU A 359 13.94 -26.76 2.49
C LEU A 359 14.91 -26.42 3.62
N CYS A 360 14.68 -25.31 4.33
CA CYS A 360 15.50 -24.92 5.48
C CYS A 360 15.53 -26.02 6.55
N LYS A 361 16.72 -26.24 7.14
CA LYS A 361 16.88 -27.14 8.28
C LYS A 361 16.15 -26.56 9.51
N PRO A 362 15.29 -27.34 10.19
CA PRO A 362 14.57 -26.89 11.37
C PRO A 362 15.51 -26.34 12.46
N GLY A 363 15.16 -25.18 13.02
CA GLY A 363 15.87 -24.56 14.15
C GLY A 363 17.26 -24.00 13.81
N VAL A 364 17.71 -24.09 12.56
CA VAL A 364 19.01 -23.56 12.15
C VAL A 364 18.88 -22.07 11.81
N ARG A 365 19.74 -21.24 12.42
CA ARG A 365 19.76 -19.80 12.19
C ARG A 365 20.00 -19.48 10.70
N PRO A 366 19.13 -18.68 10.06
CA PRO A 366 19.28 -18.25 8.67
C PRO A 366 20.31 -17.10 8.56
N CYS A 367 20.55 -16.62 7.35
CA CYS A 367 21.37 -15.44 7.10
C CYS A 367 20.85 -14.20 7.86
N THR A 368 21.76 -13.31 8.24
CA THR A 368 21.42 -12.08 9.00
C THR A 368 20.67 -11.08 8.13
N PHE A 369 21.19 -10.78 6.94
CA PHE A 369 20.63 -9.79 6.02
C PHE A 369 19.73 -10.46 4.98
N ARG A 370 18.51 -10.82 5.37
CA ARG A 370 17.56 -11.53 4.49
C ARG A 370 17.11 -10.70 3.30
N ALA A 371 17.07 -9.37 3.47
CA ALA A 371 16.58 -8.45 2.45
C ALA A 371 17.46 -8.36 1.20
N ILE A 372 18.72 -8.80 1.26
CA ILE A 372 19.63 -8.82 0.09
C ILE A 372 19.61 -10.16 -0.67
N TYR A 373 18.85 -11.16 -0.20
CA TYR A 373 18.75 -12.48 -0.81
C TYR A 373 17.49 -12.59 -1.67
N LEU A 374 17.64 -13.13 -2.87
CA LEU A 374 16.50 -13.47 -3.72
C LEU A 374 15.76 -14.68 -3.15
N PHE A 375 16.51 -15.71 -2.76
CA PHE A 375 15.97 -16.99 -2.31
C PHE A 375 16.06 -17.18 -0.80
N TRP A 376 14.95 -17.62 -0.21
CA TRP A 376 14.87 -18.00 1.19
C TRP A 376 15.49 -19.39 1.42
N ASP A 377 15.00 -20.38 0.68
CA ASP A 377 15.52 -21.75 0.63
C ASP A 377 15.92 -22.12 -0.81
N SER A 378 16.06 -23.40 -1.16
CA SER A 378 16.51 -23.80 -2.50
C SER A 378 15.51 -23.53 -3.63
N PHE A 379 14.29 -23.07 -3.33
CA PHE A 379 13.23 -22.86 -4.33
C PHE A 379 12.49 -21.54 -4.16
N HIS A 380 12.22 -21.14 -2.91
CA HIS A 380 11.24 -20.12 -2.62
C HIS A 380 11.87 -18.73 -2.43
N PRO A 381 11.19 -17.67 -2.89
CA PRO A 381 11.67 -16.31 -2.72
C PRO A 381 11.64 -15.84 -1.26
N THR A 382 12.48 -14.85 -0.94
CA THR A 382 12.34 -14.08 0.30
C THR A 382 11.11 -13.16 0.23
N GLU A 383 10.66 -12.66 1.38
CA GLU A 383 9.58 -11.68 1.46
C GLU A 383 9.89 -10.43 0.63
N THR A 384 11.15 -9.98 0.56
CA THR A 384 11.56 -8.83 -0.27
C THR A 384 11.14 -9.01 -1.73
N VAL A 385 11.40 -10.20 -2.28
CA VAL A 385 11.02 -10.53 -3.66
C VAL A 385 9.51 -10.69 -3.80
N ASN A 386 8.83 -11.19 -2.76
CA ASN A 386 7.36 -11.26 -2.74
C ASN A 386 6.72 -9.86 -2.76
N VAL A 387 7.27 -8.89 -2.02
CA VAL A 387 6.82 -7.49 -2.01
C VAL A 387 6.98 -6.85 -3.36
N LEU A 388 8.15 -7.00 -4.00
CA LEU A 388 8.38 -6.54 -5.36
C LEU A 388 7.33 -7.13 -6.31
N THR A 389 7.18 -8.45 -6.26
CA THR A 389 6.35 -9.19 -7.21
C THR A 389 4.87 -8.82 -7.07
N ALA A 390 4.36 -8.79 -5.84
CA ALA A 390 2.98 -8.36 -5.56
C ALA A 390 2.73 -6.91 -5.98
N THR A 391 3.66 -6.00 -5.68
CA THR A 391 3.53 -4.58 -6.00
C THR A 391 3.48 -4.35 -7.52
N ARG A 392 4.33 -5.05 -8.28
CA ARG A 392 4.36 -4.95 -9.74
C ARG A 392 3.18 -5.65 -10.41
N ALA A 393 2.76 -6.81 -9.90
CA ALA A 393 1.54 -7.48 -10.36
C ALA A 393 0.29 -6.60 -10.15
N TYR A 394 0.27 -5.84 -9.05
CA TYR A 394 -0.85 -4.95 -8.73
C TYR A 394 -0.85 -3.66 -9.54
N ASN A 395 0.29 -2.97 -9.65
CA ASN A 395 0.36 -1.63 -10.26
C ASN A 395 0.80 -1.59 -11.73
N GLY A 396 1.32 -2.69 -12.28
CA GLY A 396 1.81 -2.73 -13.66
C GLY A 396 2.94 -1.72 -13.92
N LEU A 397 4.02 -1.76 -13.15
CA LEU A 397 5.07 -0.72 -13.22
C LEU A 397 5.77 -0.67 -14.59
N LEU A 398 5.89 -1.82 -15.27
CA LEU A 398 6.28 -1.90 -16.67
C LEU A 398 5.17 -2.52 -17.52
N PRO A 399 5.06 -2.14 -18.82
CA PRO A 399 4.09 -2.76 -19.74
C PRO A 399 4.22 -4.27 -19.91
N THR A 400 5.37 -4.84 -19.56
CA THR A 400 5.66 -6.27 -19.66
C THR A 400 5.28 -7.06 -18.41
N ASP A 401 4.88 -6.39 -17.32
CA ASP A 401 4.56 -7.02 -16.03
C ASP A 401 3.26 -7.81 -16.04
N ALA A 402 2.29 -7.38 -16.85
CA ALA A 402 0.98 -7.99 -16.94
C ALA A 402 0.38 -7.84 -18.34
N TYR A 403 -0.60 -8.66 -18.66
CA TYR A 403 -1.29 -8.66 -19.94
C TYR A 403 -2.73 -9.17 -19.81
N PRO A 404 -3.74 -8.59 -20.47
CA PRO A 404 -3.69 -7.31 -21.19
C PRO A 404 -3.67 -6.09 -20.25
N MET A 405 -3.83 -6.29 -18.95
CA MET A 405 -3.89 -5.26 -17.93
C MET A 405 -3.38 -5.80 -16.58
N ASP A 406 -3.04 -4.91 -15.64
CA ASP A 406 -2.64 -5.29 -14.27
C ASP A 406 -3.85 -5.62 -13.35
N ILE A 407 -3.58 -6.11 -12.14
CA ILE A 407 -4.66 -6.51 -11.20
C ILE A 407 -5.51 -5.30 -10.79
N ARG A 408 -4.91 -4.12 -10.62
CA ARG A 408 -5.63 -2.92 -10.23
C ARG A 408 -6.64 -2.51 -11.31
N GLN A 409 -6.21 -2.53 -12.58
CA GLN A 409 -7.06 -2.29 -13.74
C GLN A 409 -8.17 -3.35 -13.85
N LEU A 410 -7.85 -4.64 -13.65
CA LEU A 410 -8.82 -5.74 -13.64
C LEU A 410 -9.95 -5.51 -12.61
N ILE A 411 -9.61 -5.05 -11.40
CA ILE A 411 -10.58 -4.76 -10.35
C ILE A 411 -11.51 -3.59 -10.74
N ILE A 412 -10.95 -2.55 -11.35
CA ILE A 412 -11.68 -1.34 -11.77
C ILE A 412 -12.58 -1.62 -12.99
N PHE A 413 -12.13 -2.47 -13.93
CA PHE A 413 -12.82 -2.74 -15.20
C PHE A 413 -14.32 -3.06 -15.02
N PHE A 414 -14.65 -3.95 -14.08
CA PHE A 414 -16.04 -4.34 -13.81
C PHE A 414 -16.84 -3.33 -12.99
N ARG A 415 -16.19 -2.41 -12.24
CA ARG A 415 -16.90 -1.33 -11.53
C ARG A 415 -17.55 -0.35 -12.51
N LEU A 416 -16.90 -0.08 -13.65
CA LEU A 416 -17.40 0.83 -14.68
C LEU A 416 -18.43 0.17 -15.60
N TYR A 417 -18.31 -1.12 -15.89
CA TYR A 417 -19.27 -1.86 -16.70
C TYR A 417 -20.65 -1.95 -16.02
N ASN A 418 -20.67 -2.26 -14.72
CA ASN A 418 -21.92 -2.30 -13.94
C ASN A 418 -22.56 -0.91 -13.76
N ALA A 419 -21.75 0.15 -13.68
CA ALA A 419 -22.26 1.53 -13.69
C ALA A 419 -22.88 1.90 -15.06
N SER A 420 -22.31 1.38 -16.16
CA SER A 420 -22.79 1.64 -17.53
C SER A 420 -24.11 0.93 -17.84
N ILE A 421 -24.33 -0.27 -17.30
CA ILE A 421 -25.61 -1.01 -17.42
C ILE A 421 -26.73 -0.26 -16.69
N TYR A 422 -26.45 0.26 -15.48
CA TYR A 422 -27.40 1.09 -14.71
C TYR A 422 -27.82 2.39 -15.42
N ILE A 423 -27.00 2.89 -16.36
CA ILE A 423 -27.27 4.12 -17.12
C ILE A 423 -28.04 3.80 -18.44
N SER A 424 -27.92 2.57 -18.95
CA SER A 424 -28.55 2.14 -20.21
C SER A 424 -30.06 1.91 -20.16
N SER A 425 -30.68 1.94 -18.98
CA SER A 425 -32.13 1.88 -18.79
C SER A 425 -32.82 3.26 -18.89
N GLY A 426 -32.12 4.31 -19.31
CA GLY A 426 -32.65 5.67 -19.52
C GLY A 426 -32.89 6.02 -20.99
N THR A 427 -33.92 6.81 -21.28
CA THR A 427 -34.44 7.13 -22.62
C THR A 427 -33.43 7.82 -23.58
N PRO A 428 -33.63 7.72 -24.91
CA PRO A 428 -32.60 7.98 -25.94
C PRO A 428 -32.04 9.41 -26.04
N ASP A 429 -32.74 10.43 -25.53
CA ASP A 429 -32.32 11.84 -25.68
C ASP A 429 -31.13 12.25 -24.81
N ARG A 430 -30.66 11.39 -23.89
CA ARG A 430 -29.50 11.67 -23.02
C ARG A 430 -28.15 11.28 -23.63
N LEU A 431 -28.13 10.60 -24.78
CA LEU A 431 -26.92 9.97 -25.35
C LEU A 431 -25.97 10.93 -26.08
N LEU A 432 -26.41 12.13 -26.49
CA LEU A 432 -25.55 13.07 -27.24
C LEU A 432 -24.68 13.96 -26.34
N GLY A 433 -25.14 14.32 -25.14
CA GLY A 433 -24.39 15.15 -24.19
C GLY A 433 -23.29 14.39 -23.44
N ILE A 434 -23.48 13.08 -23.22
CA ILE A 434 -22.57 12.25 -22.40
C ILE A 434 -21.39 11.71 -23.23
N ARG A 435 -21.55 11.53 -24.54
CA ARG A 435 -20.43 11.16 -25.44
C ARG A 435 -19.31 12.21 -25.46
N ARG A 436 -19.63 13.49 -25.23
CA ARG A 436 -18.62 14.55 -25.06
C ARG A 436 -17.97 14.56 -23.67
N PHE A 437 -18.64 14.04 -22.64
CA PHE A 437 -18.13 13.97 -21.28
C PHE A 437 -17.17 12.76 -21.09
N CYS A 438 -17.46 11.62 -21.73
CA CYS A 438 -16.57 10.46 -21.70
C CYS A 438 -15.24 10.69 -22.43
N PHE A 439 -15.20 11.52 -23.48
CA PHE A 439 -13.95 11.83 -24.20
C PHE A 439 -12.95 12.68 -23.40
N ILE A 440 -13.39 13.36 -22.34
CA ILE A 440 -12.51 14.16 -21.46
C ILE A 440 -11.86 13.27 -20.37
N ILE A 441 -12.41 12.08 -20.11
CA ILE A 441 -11.91 11.13 -19.07
C ILE A 441 -10.86 10.15 -19.64
N PHE A 442 -10.75 10.00 -20.97
CA PHE A 442 -9.72 9.17 -21.60
C PHE A 442 -8.40 9.92 -21.82
N ASN A 443 -7.85 10.52 -20.77
CA ASN A 443 -6.43 10.85 -20.73
C ASN A 443 -5.74 9.83 -19.79
N PRO A 444 -4.75 9.03 -20.24
CA PRO A 444 -4.28 7.84 -19.50
C PRO A 444 -3.50 8.11 -18.21
N GLN A 445 -3.51 9.33 -17.67
CA GLN A 445 -2.59 9.75 -16.59
C GLN A 445 -3.22 9.86 -15.20
N THR A 446 -4.51 9.62 -15.00
CA THR A 446 -5.11 9.85 -13.68
C THR A 446 -6.01 8.70 -13.27
N THR A 447 -5.46 7.77 -12.51
CA THR A 447 -5.97 7.47 -11.17
C THR A 447 -4.80 6.85 -10.42
N LEU A 448 -4.17 7.55 -9.48
CA LEU A 448 -3.61 6.89 -8.29
C LEU A 448 -4.77 6.66 -7.31
N GLY A 449 -4.58 5.88 -6.24
CA GLY A 449 -5.60 5.72 -5.20
C GLY A 449 -6.12 7.08 -4.72
N ALA A 450 -7.39 7.17 -4.30
CA ALA A 450 -7.96 8.44 -3.85
C ALA A 450 -7.08 9.03 -2.73
N GLN A 451 -6.65 10.29 -2.91
CA GLN A 451 -5.78 11.00 -1.98
C GLN A 451 -6.40 10.98 -0.57
N GLN A 452 -5.70 10.39 0.41
CA GLN A 452 -6.23 10.10 1.74
C GLN A 452 -6.32 11.35 2.64
N ILE A 453 -5.47 12.34 2.37
CA ILE A 453 -5.41 13.61 3.10
C ILE A 453 -5.33 14.76 2.10
N PRO A 454 -5.92 15.94 2.36
CA PRO A 454 -5.93 17.03 1.38
C PRO A 454 -4.54 17.65 1.15
N CYS A 455 -3.60 17.46 2.08
CA CYS A 455 -2.31 18.14 2.07
C CYS A 455 -1.26 17.50 2.98
N PHE A 456 0.01 17.60 2.59
CA PHE A 456 1.16 17.02 3.31
C PHE A 456 2.33 18.00 3.41
N PHE A 457 2.70 18.40 4.63
CA PHE A 457 3.84 19.27 4.90
C PHE A 457 4.96 18.50 5.59
N SER A 458 6.19 18.64 5.10
CA SER A 458 7.35 17.92 5.63
C SER A 458 8.44 18.86 6.11
N PHE A 459 8.97 18.59 7.30
CA PHE A 459 10.08 19.29 7.94
C PHE A 459 11.20 18.30 8.21
N GLY A 460 12.44 18.71 8.04
CA GLY A 460 13.55 17.80 8.32
C GLY A 460 14.92 18.23 7.86
N ASP A 461 15.84 17.28 7.88
CA ASP A 461 17.19 17.44 7.36
C ASP A 461 17.35 16.83 5.95
N SER A 462 18.57 16.44 5.58
CA SER A 462 18.89 15.79 4.30
C SER A 462 18.04 14.56 4.00
N LEU A 463 17.52 13.85 5.02
CA LEU A 463 16.73 12.64 4.83
C LEU A 463 15.37 12.88 4.16
N VAL A 464 14.91 14.13 4.16
CA VAL A 464 13.67 14.54 3.50
C VAL A 464 13.86 15.70 2.53
N ASP A 465 15.07 16.26 2.39
CA ASP A 465 15.34 17.34 1.42
C ASP A 465 15.14 16.84 -0.02
N ASN A 466 14.41 17.63 -0.81
CA ASN A 466 14.11 17.35 -2.20
C ASN A 466 14.51 18.50 -3.15
N GLY A 467 15.34 19.44 -2.68
CA GLY A 467 15.89 20.51 -3.50
C GLY A 467 16.03 21.87 -2.82
N ASN A 468 15.73 22.00 -1.52
CA ASN A 468 15.84 23.28 -0.83
C ASN A 468 17.29 23.76 -0.69
N ASN A 469 18.26 22.83 -0.69
CA ASN A 469 19.67 23.17 -0.60
C ASN A 469 20.32 23.60 -1.93
N ASN A 470 19.64 23.45 -3.07
CA ASN A 470 20.25 23.64 -4.39
C ASN A 470 20.84 25.04 -4.58
N ASN A 471 20.13 26.06 -4.09
CA ASN A 471 20.47 27.47 -4.26
C ASN A 471 21.13 28.11 -3.02
N LEU A 472 21.36 27.33 -1.95
CA LEU A 472 22.05 27.81 -0.75
C LEU A 472 23.56 27.86 -0.99
N ASN A 473 24.26 28.76 -0.30
CA ASN A 473 25.72 28.78 -0.29
C ASN A 473 26.26 27.76 0.72
N THR A 474 26.31 26.49 0.31
CA THR A 474 26.57 25.36 1.19
C THR A 474 27.26 24.21 0.47
N THR A 475 28.04 23.43 1.22
CA THR A 475 28.62 22.17 0.75
C THR A 475 27.62 21.00 0.82
N SER A 476 26.54 21.16 1.58
CA SER A 476 25.47 20.15 1.70
C SER A 476 24.53 20.21 0.49
N LYS A 477 24.96 19.70 -0.67
CA LYS A 477 24.14 19.62 -1.90
C LYS A 477 24.12 18.21 -2.47
N ALA A 478 23.00 17.86 -3.10
CA ALA A 478 22.78 16.57 -3.77
C ALA A 478 22.11 16.74 -5.15
N ASN A 479 22.39 17.86 -5.83
CA ASN A 479 21.90 18.20 -7.17
C ASN A 479 22.91 17.83 -8.28
N TYR A 480 23.70 16.77 -8.05
CA TYR A 480 24.66 16.22 -8.99
C TYR A 480 24.71 14.69 -8.85
N ARG A 481 25.11 13.97 -9.91
CA ARG A 481 25.26 12.51 -9.87
C ARG A 481 26.38 12.12 -8.89
N PRO A 482 26.26 11.02 -8.13
CA PRO A 482 25.32 9.90 -8.32
C PRO A 482 23.94 10.08 -7.66
N TYR A 483 23.67 11.21 -6.98
CA TYR A 483 22.36 11.46 -6.39
C TYR A 483 21.27 11.51 -7.47
N GLY A 484 20.09 10.98 -7.15
CA GLY A 484 18.96 10.92 -8.08
C GLY A 484 19.17 10.07 -9.33
N ILE A 485 20.17 9.18 -9.38
CA ILE A 485 20.39 8.28 -10.53
C ILE A 485 19.18 7.40 -10.87
N ASP A 486 18.40 7.02 -9.87
CA ASP A 486 17.17 6.23 -9.96
C ASP A 486 15.90 7.09 -9.86
N PHE A 487 16.05 8.41 -9.71
CA PHE A 487 14.91 9.34 -9.72
C PHE A 487 14.59 9.74 -11.18
N PRO A 488 13.31 9.74 -11.60
CA PRO A 488 12.96 10.00 -13.01
C PRO A 488 13.52 11.31 -13.58
N ASP A 489 13.60 12.36 -12.75
CA ASP A 489 14.10 13.68 -13.16
C ASP A 489 15.60 13.86 -12.92
N GLY A 490 16.31 12.80 -12.53
CA GLY A 490 17.72 12.84 -12.19
C GLY A 490 18.01 13.54 -10.84
N PRO A 491 19.18 14.19 -10.68
CA PRO A 491 19.59 14.81 -9.42
C PRO A 491 18.78 16.08 -9.11
N THR A 492 17.75 15.97 -8.27
CA THR A 492 16.91 17.11 -7.89
C THR A 492 17.35 17.81 -6.59
N GLY A 493 18.37 17.29 -5.88
CA GLY A 493 18.73 17.73 -4.53
C GLY A 493 18.31 16.76 -3.42
N ARG A 494 17.80 15.57 -3.78
CA ARG A 494 17.53 14.47 -2.85
C ARG A 494 18.83 13.77 -2.46
N PHE A 495 19.11 13.63 -1.16
CA PHE A 495 20.31 12.96 -0.63
C PHE A 495 20.18 11.42 -0.68
N THR A 496 19.81 10.90 -1.84
CA THR A 496 19.59 9.48 -2.11
C THR A 496 19.79 9.21 -3.60
N ASN A 497 19.92 7.93 -3.99
CA ASN A 497 19.92 7.52 -5.39
C ASN A 497 18.56 7.75 -6.07
N GLY A 498 17.45 7.77 -5.32
CA GLY A 498 16.11 7.88 -5.89
C GLY A 498 15.16 8.74 -5.05
N ARG A 499 14.14 8.10 -4.48
CA ARG A 499 13.08 8.72 -3.67
C ARG A 499 13.49 8.81 -2.20
N THR A 500 13.12 9.90 -1.53
CA THR A 500 13.21 10.04 -0.07
C THR A 500 12.03 9.35 0.61
N ILE A 501 12.09 9.20 1.94
CA ILE A 501 10.99 8.60 2.71
C ILE A 501 9.68 9.38 2.53
N ILE A 502 9.74 10.71 2.40
CA ILE A 502 8.54 11.55 2.25
C ILE A 502 7.91 11.43 0.86
N ASP A 503 8.69 11.04 -0.16
CA ASP A 503 8.19 10.84 -1.51
C ASP A 503 7.36 9.56 -1.53
N ILE A 504 7.87 8.51 -0.87
CA ILE A 504 7.19 7.22 -0.73
C ILE A 504 5.91 7.40 0.11
N VAL A 505 5.98 8.12 1.23
CA VAL A 505 4.80 8.44 2.05
C VAL A 505 3.76 9.22 1.24
N GLY A 506 4.18 10.21 0.44
CA GLY A 506 3.28 10.94 -0.46
C GLY A 506 2.57 10.03 -1.47
N ILE A 507 3.30 9.12 -2.12
CA ILE A 507 2.72 8.13 -3.04
C ILE A 507 1.69 7.24 -2.32
N LEU A 508 2.04 6.72 -1.15
CA LEU A 508 1.15 5.85 -0.36
C LEU A 508 -0.12 6.58 0.11
N LEU A 509 -0.04 7.89 0.33
CA LEU A 509 -1.18 8.75 0.66
C LEU A 509 -2.02 9.14 -0.56
N GLY A 510 -1.66 8.69 -1.77
CA GLY A 510 -2.41 8.93 -3.00
C GLY A 510 -2.19 10.31 -3.62
N PHE A 511 -1.04 10.95 -3.35
CA PHE A 511 -0.65 12.16 -4.09
C PHE A 511 -0.21 11.80 -5.51
N ASN A 512 -0.75 12.51 -6.51
CA ASN A 512 -0.39 12.28 -7.92
C ASN A 512 0.98 12.86 -8.28
N ASP A 513 1.44 13.86 -7.55
CA ASP A 513 2.69 14.58 -7.76
C ASP A 513 3.53 14.53 -6.47
N PHE A 514 4.86 14.64 -6.59
CA PHE A 514 5.72 14.81 -5.43
C PHE A 514 5.48 16.17 -4.76
N ILE A 515 5.57 16.20 -3.42
CA ILE A 515 5.47 17.46 -2.67
C ILE A 515 6.66 18.35 -3.07
N PRO A 516 6.46 19.60 -3.53
CA PRO A 516 7.55 20.45 -4.01
C PRO A 516 8.43 20.98 -2.86
N PRO A 517 9.73 21.27 -3.12
CA PRO A 517 10.55 22.00 -2.16
C PRO A 517 10.04 23.43 -2.02
N PHE A 518 10.13 24.00 -0.82
CA PHE A 518 9.79 25.41 -0.56
C PHE A 518 10.49 26.37 -1.53
N ALA A 519 11.73 26.06 -1.92
CA ALA A 519 12.54 26.88 -2.82
C ALA A 519 11.90 27.12 -4.20
N THR A 520 11.06 26.19 -4.70
CA THR A 520 10.44 26.29 -6.03
C THR A 520 8.92 26.29 -5.99
N ALA A 521 8.29 26.01 -4.86
CA ALA A 521 6.83 25.89 -4.73
C ALA A 521 6.10 27.21 -5.04
N SER A 522 5.11 27.15 -5.93
CA SER A 522 4.34 28.31 -6.42
C SER A 522 2.87 27.98 -6.70
N GLY A 523 1.98 28.97 -6.81
CA GLY A 523 0.59 28.73 -7.22
C GLY A 523 -0.20 27.74 -6.34
N GLN A 524 -1.04 26.91 -6.98
CA GLN A 524 -2.01 26.02 -6.30
C GLN A 524 -1.39 24.78 -5.65
N GLU A 525 -0.21 24.32 -6.08
CA GLU A 525 0.48 23.16 -5.46
C GLU A 525 0.80 23.38 -3.98
N ILE A 526 0.98 24.64 -3.57
CA ILE A 526 1.20 25.04 -2.17
C ILE A 526 0.07 24.57 -1.26
N ILE A 527 -1.16 24.55 -1.77
CA ILE A 527 -2.34 24.10 -1.00
C ILE A 527 -2.23 22.61 -0.69
N LYS A 528 -1.62 21.83 -1.59
CA LYS A 528 -1.43 20.38 -1.43
C LYS A 528 -0.24 20.03 -0.53
N GLY A 529 0.69 20.95 -0.30
CA GLY A 529 1.81 20.69 0.60
C GLY A 529 3.12 21.30 0.14
N ILE A 530 4.06 21.42 1.08
CA ILE A 530 5.43 21.87 0.83
C ILE A 530 6.39 21.05 1.68
N ASN A 531 7.55 20.74 1.12
CA ASN A 531 8.69 20.21 1.82
C ASN A 531 9.69 21.31 2.19
N TYR A 532 9.99 21.43 3.48
CA TYR A 532 10.92 22.41 4.05
C TYR A 532 12.27 21.81 4.44
N GLY A 533 12.45 20.49 4.25
CA GLY A 533 13.67 19.79 4.63
C GLY A 533 14.93 20.38 4.01
N SER A 534 16.02 20.41 4.76
CA SER A 534 17.28 21.03 4.31
C SER A 534 18.50 20.26 4.80
N GLY A 535 19.38 19.89 3.87
CA GLY A 535 20.64 19.23 4.19
C GLY A 535 21.49 20.00 5.21
N GLY A 536 21.96 19.29 6.24
CA GLY A 536 22.75 19.87 7.33
C GLY A 536 21.95 20.63 8.39
N ALA A 537 20.62 20.73 8.27
CA ALA A 537 19.78 21.38 9.26
C ALA A 537 19.67 20.56 10.55
N GLY A 538 19.57 21.28 11.68
CA GLY A 538 19.25 20.72 12.99
C GLY A 538 18.08 21.44 13.65
N ILE A 539 17.70 20.93 14.81
CA ILE A 539 16.74 21.54 15.73
C ILE A 539 17.29 22.90 16.20
N ARG A 540 18.59 22.96 16.51
CA ARG A 540 19.29 24.19 16.93
C ARG A 540 19.74 25.00 15.72
N ASP A 541 19.72 26.32 15.84
CA ASP A 541 20.01 27.22 14.72
C ASP A 541 21.48 27.24 14.31
N GLU A 542 22.39 26.91 15.22
CA GLU A 542 23.82 26.83 14.95
C GLU A 542 24.27 25.53 14.26
N THR A 543 23.46 24.46 14.35
CA THR A 543 23.80 23.14 13.83
C THR A 543 24.11 23.19 12.32
N GLY A 544 25.21 22.55 11.91
CA GLY A 544 25.60 22.44 10.50
C GLY A 544 26.15 23.71 9.84
N LYS A 545 26.20 24.87 10.53
CA LYS A 545 26.75 26.14 10.00
C LYS A 545 28.19 26.05 9.43
N HIS A 546 29.02 25.14 9.94
CA HIS A 546 30.38 24.93 9.41
C HIS A 546 30.38 24.44 7.95
N ARG A 547 29.25 23.93 7.44
CA ARG A 547 29.07 23.51 6.03
C ARG A 547 28.56 24.61 5.12
N GLY A 548 28.22 25.78 5.67
CA GLY A 548 27.59 26.91 4.97
C GLY A 548 26.12 27.09 5.37
N ASP A 549 25.33 27.68 4.46
CA ASP A 549 23.92 27.97 4.69
C ASP A 549 23.08 26.69 4.82
N ASN A 550 22.13 26.70 5.76
CA ASN A 550 21.08 25.70 5.88
C ASN A 550 19.79 26.33 6.40
N LEU A 551 18.67 25.60 6.25
CA LEU A 551 17.37 25.96 6.81
C LEU A 551 17.16 25.17 8.11
N SER A 552 17.67 25.69 9.24
CA SER A 552 17.39 25.15 10.58
C SER A 552 15.90 24.98 10.83
N PHE A 553 15.50 24.18 11.82
CA PHE A 553 14.09 23.94 12.07
C PHE A 553 13.30 25.23 12.32
N ASN A 554 13.87 26.24 12.99
CA ASN A 554 13.26 27.57 13.11
C ASN A 554 13.09 28.28 11.76
N LYS A 555 14.08 28.23 10.86
CA LYS A 555 13.94 28.78 9.51
C LYS A 555 12.86 28.04 8.72
N GLN A 556 12.73 26.73 8.88
CA GLN A 556 11.64 25.97 8.28
C GLN A 556 10.27 26.39 8.83
N MET A 557 10.16 26.69 10.13
CA MET A 557 8.94 27.29 10.71
C MET A 557 8.61 28.66 10.11
N LEU A 558 9.61 29.51 9.87
CA LEU A 558 9.41 30.79 9.20
C LEU A 558 8.93 30.62 7.75
N ASN A 559 9.52 29.68 7.02
CA ASN A 559 9.07 29.33 5.66
C ASN A 559 7.63 28.80 5.66
N HIS A 560 7.26 28.00 6.66
CA HIS A 560 5.89 27.55 6.82
C HIS A 560 4.94 28.68 7.16
N ARG A 561 5.33 29.63 8.02
CA ARG A 561 4.54 30.84 8.29
C ARG A 561 4.24 31.62 7.00
N THR A 562 5.23 31.83 6.14
CA THR A 562 5.02 32.44 4.82
C THR A 562 4.08 31.61 3.95
N THR A 563 4.18 30.29 4.02
CA THR A 563 3.29 29.36 3.29
C THR A 563 1.84 29.51 3.73
N ILE A 564 1.57 29.65 5.02
CA ILE A 564 0.22 29.85 5.56
C ILE A 564 -0.40 31.13 4.99
N SER A 565 0.35 32.23 4.95
CA SER A 565 -0.13 33.48 4.34
C SER A 565 -0.45 33.30 2.84
N ARG A 566 0.38 32.56 2.10
CA ARG A 566 0.13 32.25 0.68
C ARG A 566 -1.14 31.40 0.52
N ILE A 567 -1.36 30.40 1.38
CA ILE A 567 -2.57 29.58 1.39
C ILE A 567 -3.80 30.43 1.70
N ALA A 568 -3.72 31.35 2.66
CA ALA A 568 -4.80 32.28 2.97
C ALA A 568 -5.17 33.17 1.78
N SER A 569 -4.18 33.66 1.02
CA SER A 569 -4.43 34.40 -0.21
C SER A 569 -5.09 33.57 -1.31
N LEU A 570 -4.77 32.27 -1.41
CA LEU A 570 -5.33 31.38 -2.43
C LEU A 570 -6.73 30.85 -2.08
N ILE A 571 -6.99 30.57 -0.81
CA ILE A 571 -8.26 30.02 -0.31
C ILE A 571 -9.24 31.14 0.07
N GLY A 572 -8.74 32.37 0.24
CA GLY A 572 -9.53 33.60 0.36
C GLY A 572 -9.50 34.26 1.73
N ASN A 573 -9.22 33.53 2.82
CA ASN A 573 -9.04 34.11 4.16
C ASN A 573 -8.30 33.16 5.13
N GLU A 574 -7.81 33.72 6.24
CA GLU A 574 -7.05 32.98 7.26
C GLU A 574 -7.88 31.89 7.94
N THR A 575 -9.17 32.13 8.19
CA THR A 575 -10.07 31.15 8.83
C THR A 575 -10.19 29.88 7.98
N SER A 576 -10.33 30.05 6.67
CA SER A 576 -10.46 28.95 5.71
C SER A 576 -9.12 28.24 5.51
N ALA A 577 -8.02 28.98 5.48
CA ALA A 577 -6.68 28.40 5.47
C ALA A 577 -6.45 27.54 6.73
N ARG A 578 -6.79 28.04 7.92
CA ARG A 578 -6.67 27.26 9.16
C ARG A 578 -7.54 26.00 9.13
N LYS A 579 -8.78 26.08 8.63
CA LYS A 579 -9.65 24.91 8.46
C LYS A 579 -9.08 23.88 7.49
N HIS A 580 -8.38 24.33 6.45
CA HIS A 580 -7.64 23.46 5.52
C HIS A 580 -6.43 22.81 6.20
N LEU A 581 -5.59 23.60 6.87
CA LEU A 581 -4.38 23.14 7.57
C LEU A 581 -4.68 22.09 8.66
N ASN A 582 -5.80 22.25 9.37
CA ASN A 582 -6.28 21.27 10.37
C ASN A 582 -6.50 19.85 9.79
N LYS A 583 -6.67 19.71 8.49
CA LYS A 583 -6.88 18.41 7.83
C LYS A 583 -5.60 17.79 7.30
N CYS A 584 -4.53 18.59 7.15
CA CYS A 584 -3.25 18.16 6.59
C CYS A 584 -2.47 17.25 7.53
N LEU A 585 -1.54 16.49 6.96
CA LEU A 585 -0.51 15.76 7.69
C LEU A 585 0.77 16.59 7.75
N TYR A 586 1.45 16.51 8.89
CA TYR A 586 2.73 17.15 9.14
C TYR A 586 3.75 16.07 9.54
N SER A 587 4.88 15.98 8.86
CA SER A 587 5.99 15.11 9.25
C SER A 587 7.21 15.92 9.70
N VAL A 588 7.90 15.45 10.74
CA VAL A 588 9.14 16.07 11.21
C VAL A 588 10.21 14.99 11.39
N MET A 589 11.30 15.10 10.61
CA MET A 589 12.45 14.20 10.62
C MET A 589 13.74 15.01 10.71
N ILE A 590 14.09 15.43 11.93
CA ILE A 590 15.23 16.33 12.20
C ILE A 590 15.86 15.99 13.55
N GLY A 591 17.15 16.25 13.69
CA GLY A 591 17.90 16.04 14.94
C GLY A 591 19.22 15.31 14.72
N SER A 592 19.38 14.60 13.61
CA SER A 592 20.59 13.82 13.31
C SER A 592 21.84 14.72 13.34
N ASN A 593 21.75 15.87 12.67
CA ASN A 593 22.85 16.83 12.58
C ASN A 593 23.19 17.49 13.93
N ASP A 594 22.25 17.57 14.88
CA ASP A 594 22.55 18.14 16.20
C ASP A 594 23.54 17.25 16.96
N TYR A 595 23.59 15.96 16.64
CA TYR A 595 24.62 15.05 17.15
C TYR A 595 25.89 15.09 16.28
N ILE A 596 25.80 14.67 15.02
CA ILE A 596 26.99 14.41 14.17
C ILE A 596 27.63 15.68 13.57
N ASN A 597 26.85 16.75 13.41
CA ASN A 597 27.29 18.02 12.86
C ASN A 597 27.21 19.16 13.89
N ASN A 598 27.20 18.81 15.19
CA ASN A 598 27.25 19.75 16.32
C ASN A 598 27.86 19.11 17.59
N TYR A 599 27.13 18.27 18.33
CA TYR A 599 27.58 17.74 19.64
C TYR A 599 28.92 16.98 19.58
N TYR A 600 29.06 16.07 18.63
CA TYR A 600 30.28 15.27 18.40
C TYR A 600 31.29 15.95 17.47
N LEU A 601 31.16 17.27 17.26
CA LEU A 601 32.07 18.07 16.43
C LEU A 601 32.70 19.24 17.22
N PRO A 602 33.51 18.94 18.27
CA PRO A 602 34.01 19.93 19.23
C PRO A 602 34.94 20.99 18.63
N GLN A 603 35.55 20.72 17.49
CA GLN A 603 36.38 21.68 16.75
C GLN A 603 35.57 22.84 16.16
N ASN A 604 34.25 22.67 15.98
CA ASN A 604 33.36 23.70 15.45
C ASN A 604 32.34 24.20 16.48
N TYR A 605 32.02 23.40 17.51
CA TYR A 605 30.95 23.70 18.46
C TYR A 605 31.35 23.38 19.89
N ASN A 606 30.86 24.16 20.85
CA ASN A 606 31.12 23.94 22.28
C ASN A 606 30.02 23.17 23.01
N SER A 607 29.14 22.48 22.28
CA SER A 607 27.98 21.78 22.85
C SER A 607 28.39 20.65 23.78
N SER A 608 29.35 19.81 23.40
CA SER A 608 29.87 18.73 24.26
C SER A 608 30.68 19.23 25.45
N SER A 609 31.22 20.45 25.40
CA SER A 609 31.84 21.11 26.57
C SER A 609 30.80 21.71 27.53
N LYS A 610 29.59 22.00 27.06
CA LYS A 610 28.51 22.63 27.83
C LYS A 610 27.52 21.64 28.42
N TYR A 611 27.31 20.51 27.74
CA TYR A 611 26.25 19.56 28.06
C TYR A 611 26.79 18.14 28.08
N THR A 612 26.38 17.36 29.09
CA THR A 612 26.39 15.90 29.00
C THR A 612 25.40 15.42 27.92
N PRO A 613 25.50 14.18 27.41
CA PRO A 613 24.58 13.67 26.40
C PRO A 613 23.10 13.78 26.81
N ASP A 614 22.78 13.49 28.08
CA ASP A 614 21.44 13.60 28.63
C ASP A 614 20.95 15.06 28.69
N GLN A 615 21.79 15.97 29.18
CA GLN A 615 21.46 17.40 29.20
C GLN A 615 21.26 17.96 27.78
N TYR A 616 22.04 17.48 26.80
CA TYR A 616 21.90 17.90 25.42
C TYR A 616 20.59 17.40 24.81
N ALA A 617 20.26 16.12 25.00
CA ALA A 617 18.99 15.54 24.57
C ALA A 617 17.79 16.29 25.19
N ALA A 618 17.86 16.64 26.49
CA ALA A 618 16.84 17.45 27.15
C ALA A 618 16.70 18.85 26.54
N ALA A 619 17.83 19.52 26.24
CA ALA A 619 17.82 20.83 25.60
C ALA A 619 17.24 20.80 24.17
N LEU A 620 17.55 19.77 23.40
CA LEU A 620 16.97 19.56 22.07
C LEU A 620 15.45 19.39 22.15
N ILE A 621 14.97 18.55 23.07
CA ILE A 621 13.54 18.28 23.26
C ILE A 621 12.78 19.52 23.72
N GLN A 622 13.38 20.36 24.57
CA GLN A 622 12.78 21.63 24.97
C GLN A 622 12.56 22.57 23.78
N GLN A 623 13.55 22.67 22.87
CA GLN A 623 13.43 23.47 21.65
C GLN A 623 12.42 22.85 20.67
N TYR A 624 12.47 21.52 20.52
CA TYR A 624 11.54 20.76 19.70
C TYR A 624 10.08 20.98 20.12
N LEU A 625 9.80 20.96 21.43
CA LEU A 625 8.49 21.27 21.98
C LEU A 625 8.01 22.66 21.56
N HIS A 626 8.86 23.69 21.62
CA HIS A 626 8.49 25.04 21.20
C HIS A 626 8.06 25.09 19.71
N GLN A 627 8.79 24.37 18.85
CA GLN A 627 8.49 24.29 17.42
C GLN A 627 7.20 23.50 17.15
N LEU A 628 6.96 22.39 17.86
CA LEU A 628 5.70 21.65 17.77
C LEU A 628 4.49 22.47 18.23
N MET A 629 4.63 23.23 19.31
CA MET A 629 3.58 24.14 19.75
C MET A 629 3.32 25.25 18.73
N THR A 630 4.36 25.70 18.03
CA THR A 630 4.23 26.65 16.91
C THR A 630 3.43 26.04 15.75
N LEU A 631 3.75 24.81 15.32
CA LEU A 631 2.97 24.08 14.31
C LEU A 631 1.51 23.89 14.74
N TYR A 632 1.27 23.52 15.99
CA TYR A 632 -0.08 23.40 16.54
C TYR A 632 -0.85 24.73 16.48
N ASN A 633 -0.21 25.84 16.85
CA ASN A 633 -0.79 27.19 16.77
C ASN A 633 -1.07 27.63 15.32
N TYR A 634 -0.33 27.08 14.36
CA TYR A 634 -0.54 27.27 12.93
C TYR A 634 -1.65 26.39 12.33
N GLY A 635 -2.20 25.44 13.10
CA GLY A 635 -3.30 24.59 12.67
C GLY A 635 -2.91 23.13 12.45
N ALA A 636 -1.68 22.71 12.73
CA ALA A 636 -1.33 21.30 12.65
C ALA A 636 -2.15 20.49 13.67
N ARG A 637 -2.80 19.41 13.21
CA ARG A 637 -3.56 18.48 14.06
C ARG A 637 -3.16 17.02 13.89
N LYS A 638 -2.48 16.66 12.80
CA LYS A 638 -1.95 15.32 12.55
C LYS A 638 -0.45 15.44 12.36
N LEU A 639 0.33 15.02 13.36
CA LEU A 639 1.79 15.14 13.33
C LEU A 639 2.45 13.76 13.44
N VAL A 640 3.47 13.52 12.62
CA VAL A 640 4.30 12.32 12.62
C VAL A 640 5.73 12.75 12.91
N LEU A 641 6.26 12.29 14.04
CA LEU A 641 7.59 12.65 14.52
C LEU A 641 8.50 11.42 14.40
N PHE A 642 9.56 11.55 13.62
CA PHE A 642 10.52 10.47 13.42
C PHE A 642 11.60 10.53 14.49
N GLY A 643 11.81 9.42 15.19
CA GLY A 643 13.01 9.20 15.97
C GLY A 643 14.25 9.18 15.07
N LEU A 644 15.42 9.33 15.68
CA LEU A 644 16.70 9.25 15.00
C LEU A 644 17.13 7.79 14.85
N GLY A 645 17.71 7.45 13.70
CA GLY A 645 18.39 6.17 13.48
C GLY A 645 19.70 6.07 14.26
N PRO A 646 20.38 4.91 14.24
CA PRO A 646 21.65 4.72 14.94
C PRO A 646 22.78 5.47 14.21
N LEU A 647 23.00 6.72 14.61
CA LEU A 647 23.95 7.61 13.95
C LEU A 647 25.40 7.10 14.03
N GLY A 648 25.75 6.36 15.09
CA GLY A 648 27.07 5.73 15.22
C GLY A 648 27.32 4.63 14.17
N CYS A 649 26.29 4.18 13.45
CA CYS A 649 26.42 3.24 12.33
C CYS A 649 26.58 3.94 10.97
N ILE A 650 26.58 5.27 10.92
CA ILE A 650 26.78 6.00 9.66
C ILE A 650 28.23 5.79 9.20
N PRO A 651 28.49 5.50 7.91
CA PRO A 651 29.84 5.23 7.41
C PRO A 651 30.87 6.31 7.76
N THR A 652 30.46 7.58 7.73
CA THR A 652 31.32 8.71 8.12
C THR A 652 31.72 8.63 9.60
N GLU A 653 30.80 8.30 10.51
CA GLU A 653 31.08 8.19 11.93
C GLU A 653 31.99 6.99 12.23
N ILE A 654 31.74 5.84 11.60
CA ILE A 654 32.61 4.65 11.70
C ILE A 654 34.03 4.99 11.21
N SER A 655 34.15 5.78 10.14
CA SER A 655 35.45 6.23 9.64
C SER A 655 36.15 7.24 10.54
N MET A 656 35.42 8.11 11.25
CA MET A 656 35.99 9.11 12.15
C MET A 656 36.40 8.54 13.51
N PHE A 657 35.66 7.54 14.00
CA PHE A 657 35.97 6.77 15.20
C PHE A 657 36.42 5.38 14.76
N PRO A 658 37.70 5.17 14.42
CA PRO A 658 38.21 4.02 13.66
C PRO A 658 37.92 2.69 14.38
N THR A 659 36.71 2.20 14.21
CA THR A 659 36.11 1.05 14.86
C THR A 659 35.54 0.14 13.77
N PRO A 660 35.61 -1.19 13.93
CA PRO A 660 35.07 -2.13 12.95
C PRO A 660 33.53 -2.25 13.02
N THR A 661 32.90 -1.58 13.98
CA THR A 661 31.47 -1.67 14.33
C THR A 661 30.88 -0.27 14.48
N CYS A 662 29.59 -0.17 14.78
CA CYS A 662 28.98 1.11 15.11
C CYS A 662 29.61 1.74 16.36
N VAL A 663 29.57 3.08 16.43
CA VAL A 663 30.03 3.86 17.57
C VAL A 663 28.92 3.90 18.63
N ASP A 664 28.99 3.00 19.61
CA ASP A 664 27.94 2.83 20.63
C ASP A 664 27.65 4.10 21.43
N SER A 665 28.68 4.87 21.79
CA SER A 665 28.51 6.11 22.55
C SER A 665 27.63 7.16 21.84
N ILE A 666 27.68 7.20 20.50
CA ILE A 666 26.80 8.07 19.70
C ILE A 666 25.37 7.51 19.70
N ASN A 667 25.22 6.19 19.53
CA ASN A 667 23.91 5.53 19.53
C ASN A 667 23.21 5.67 20.89
N ASP A 668 23.94 5.53 21.99
CA ASP A 668 23.44 5.72 23.35
C ASP A 668 22.95 7.16 23.57
N ALA A 669 23.73 8.15 23.12
CA ALA A 669 23.34 9.56 23.21
C ALA A 669 22.09 9.90 22.39
N VAL A 670 21.93 9.25 21.24
CA VAL A 670 20.75 9.37 20.39
C VAL A 670 19.52 8.71 21.02
N GLN A 671 19.70 7.58 21.71
CA GLN A 671 18.62 6.89 22.40
C GLN A 671 17.97 7.78 23.48
N LEU A 672 18.77 8.55 24.21
CA LEU A 672 18.27 9.54 25.19
C LEU A 672 17.31 10.55 24.55
N PHE A 673 17.59 11.01 23.32
CA PHE A 673 16.67 11.88 22.59
C PHE A 673 15.42 11.16 22.13
N ASN A 674 15.57 9.94 21.60
CA ASN A 674 14.44 9.13 21.15
C ASN A 674 13.44 8.82 22.27
N ASP A 675 13.94 8.44 23.46
CA ASP A 675 13.10 8.16 24.63
C ASP A 675 12.35 9.42 25.08
N ARG A 676 13.03 10.57 25.11
CA ARG A 676 12.41 11.86 25.47
C ARG A 676 11.43 12.36 24.40
N LEU A 677 11.67 12.10 23.11
CA LEU A 677 10.75 12.45 22.02
C LEU A 677 9.48 11.60 22.10
N LYS A 678 9.62 10.30 22.39
CA LYS A 678 8.48 9.41 22.64
C LYS A 678 7.65 9.90 23.82
N GLN A 679 8.30 10.20 24.95
CA GLN A 679 7.61 10.77 26.12
C GLN A 679 6.91 12.09 25.79
N LEU A 680 7.57 12.97 25.03
CA LEU A 680 6.97 14.24 24.58
C LEU A 680 5.69 14.01 23.74
N VAL A 681 5.69 13.01 22.86
CA VAL A 681 4.50 12.65 22.06
C VAL A 681 3.36 12.18 22.95
N GLU A 682 3.65 11.32 23.92
CA GLU A 682 2.66 10.85 24.90
C GLU A 682 2.07 12.02 25.70
N ASP A 683 2.93 12.89 26.23
CA ASP A 683 2.53 14.10 26.95
C ASP A 683 1.66 15.03 26.09
N LEU A 684 2.05 15.28 24.84
CA LEU A 684 1.30 16.17 23.95
C LEU A 684 -0.04 15.57 23.53
N ASN A 685 -0.14 14.25 23.35
CA ASN A 685 -1.41 13.58 23.07
C ASN A 685 -2.40 13.68 24.24
N THR A 686 -1.91 13.77 25.50
CA THR A 686 -2.78 14.02 26.65
C THR A 686 -3.20 15.50 26.77
N LYS A 687 -2.29 16.42 26.45
CA LYS A 687 -2.52 17.88 26.61
C LYS A 687 -3.28 18.52 25.45
N LEU A 688 -3.13 18.00 24.23
CA LEU A 688 -3.68 18.59 23.01
C LEU A 688 -4.84 17.75 22.46
N SER A 689 -6.03 17.92 23.04
CA SER A 689 -7.22 17.13 22.70
C SER A 689 -7.63 17.18 21.22
N GLN A 690 -7.26 18.25 20.51
CA GLN A 690 -7.56 18.42 19.09
C GLN A 690 -6.52 17.79 18.16
N ALA A 691 -5.33 17.45 18.66
CA ALA A 691 -4.23 16.93 17.86
C ALA A 691 -3.96 15.45 18.14
N LYS A 692 -3.41 14.77 17.15
CA LYS A 692 -2.87 13.43 17.26
C LYS A 692 -1.44 13.45 16.74
N LEU A 693 -0.53 13.01 17.62
CA LEU A 693 0.89 12.91 17.35
C LEU A 693 1.28 11.43 17.38
N ILE A 694 2.10 11.02 16.41
CA ILE A 694 2.65 9.67 16.33
C ILE A 694 4.17 9.75 16.38
N TYR A 695 4.79 8.92 17.20
CA TYR A 695 6.23 8.69 17.23
C TYR A 695 6.58 7.50 16.35
N ILE A 696 7.53 7.67 15.43
CA ILE A 696 8.06 6.60 14.58
C ILE A 696 9.45 6.20 15.07
N ASN A 697 9.58 4.96 15.54
CA ASN A 697 10.85 4.42 16.01
C ASN A 697 11.73 3.98 14.81
N VAL A 698 12.51 4.92 14.28
CA VAL A 698 13.38 4.68 13.11
C VAL A 698 14.49 3.66 13.41
N SER A 699 15.06 3.64 14.62
CA SER A 699 16.12 2.69 14.97
C SER A 699 15.62 1.24 14.94
N SER A 700 14.39 0.99 15.42
CA SER A 700 13.75 -0.33 15.33
C SER A 700 13.42 -0.75 13.90
N ILE A 701 13.06 0.20 13.04
CA ILE A 701 12.68 -0.09 11.64
C ILE A 701 13.93 -0.34 10.77
N GLN A 702 15.01 0.39 11.00
CA GLN A 702 16.23 0.29 10.19
C GLN A 702 17.15 -0.87 10.62
N PHE A 703 17.21 -1.19 11.91
CA PHE A 703 18.19 -2.15 12.45
C PHE A 703 17.62 -3.17 13.45
N GLY A 704 16.30 -3.11 13.73
CA GLY A 704 15.65 -4.15 14.50
C GLY A 704 15.61 -5.47 13.72
N ALA A 705 15.69 -6.60 14.42
CA ALA A 705 15.00 -7.80 13.95
C ALA A 705 13.55 -7.39 13.59
N PRO A 706 12.94 -7.96 12.54
CA PRO A 706 11.70 -7.43 11.96
C PRO A 706 10.57 -7.51 12.97
N ALA A 707 10.45 -6.45 13.75
CA ALA A 707 9.30 -6.13 14.55
C ALA A 707 8.31 -5.56 13.53
N SER A 708 7.38 -6.43 13.13
CA SER A 708 5.98 -6.09 12.92
C SER A 708 5.77 -4.63 12.48
N ILE A 709 5.72 -4.44 11.16
CA ILE A 709 5.26 -3.19 10.54
C ILE A 709 4.04 -2.71 11.33
N VAL A 710 4.25 -1.57 11.98
CA VAL A 710 3.34 -0.84 12.85
C VAL A 710 1.90 -1.04 12.38
N HIS A 711 1.14 -1.80 13.17
CA HIS A 711 -0.31 -1.72 13.17
C HIS A 711 -0.67 -0.23 13.28
N PHE A 712 -1.39 0.30 12.29
CA PHE A 712 -2.37 1.34 12.57
C PHE A 712 -3.41 0.67 13.46
N ALA A 713 -3.13 0.60 14.77
CA ALA A 713 -4.10 0.21 15.76
C ALA A 713 -5.23 1.22 15.66
N SER A 714 -6.39 0.70 15.28
CA SER A 714 -7.71 1.26 15.48
C SER A 714 -7.76 2.24 16.67
N PHE A 715 -7.92 3.53 16.39
CA PHE A 715 -8.45 4.46 17.37
C PHE A 715 -9.99 4.32 17.34
N GLN A 716 -10.55 3.83 18.45
CA GLN A 716 -11.94 4.14 18.82
C GLN A 716 -12.07 5.64 19.11
#